data_AF-A0A438N0Y5-F1
#
_entry.id   AF-A0A438N0Y5-F1
#
_cell.length_a   1.000
_cell.length_b   1.000
_cell.length_c   1.000
_cell.angle_alpha   90.00
_cell.angle_beta   90.00
_cell.angle_gamma   90.00
#
_symmetry.space_group_name_H-M   'P 1'
#
loop_
_entity.id
_entity.type
_entity.pdbx_description
1 polymer ?
#
loop_
_entity_poly.entity_id
_entity_poly.type
_entity_poly.pdbx_seq_one_letter_code
_entity_poly.pdbx_strand_id
1 'polypeptide(L)'
;MIDSELHFEILSFDPRGVKHTTPNVACFHDQLARQVQDVFSVAVGGLDGSEDALNVKWAISQSLGTSCLDSGSFPDGSNIHQYVSTALVARDMVEIVDKLHENLKAELKRTMRNAGTQKPFDSDSAPYPNLPLLNYYGFSYGTYLGNTFASMFPHRVGRMVLDGVVDADDYAATGWTTNLSDNMKTWTAFFDDCFAAGSKCPLYNSTFTTSSQIQEHVEKFIEHLKENPIPLVVNGNAALMTHFLLKVAIHSCLYTPNHLSPILAKLLASLEKGRLGIKPVVLDDVDFRSKADMIGFVPSLPPVPTLLRGHFGRPVESPEDDYTWSLEAAVSILCGDGDDITWRSKANQTDYLRLLQGQSELDAAVWAEITLRCVHWPQALRPSEINRFTGPFQSQLSDYNSRASPLLFIGNTADPVTPPVAIGDYSGEAHERHFTAASAHAHAHSILDGFVLLEPRTVVLSTTVASAQDEGYAEGMVTNTRFGSFPHSTIIGQPWGSQIRASIVDTGSRGRKEQKNAKKRKAADALDQADQADQDGDQSVGGDVAVKDPVFASSGFVHVLPPTPENWTVSLPHRTQVVYTPDYSYVLHRMAVRPGSRLIEAGSGSGSFTHAAARAVFNGHPRCAVTTESDVGGGEQNGAEERGKVFSFEFHQERHAKVKVEMEQHGLHDIVIASHRDVYKDGFLVHDELEGTKTSPRATSVFLDLPAPWEAIPHLTRQPEDGTVSALDPGSPVHICTFSPCMEQVQKTIVALRKHDWLDIETVEVQHKRIEVRRDYTGLQYEGMRGVNGVAADVEDALVRLRMVEKRAKDFHSGSVEEGTSLKAMRQQKQQQDPTRLDPRGGKLIHRTEAELKTHTSYLTFAVLPRAWSEGDEAAMQAKWSKHVNVSSNVPKSQRQLKKEAKQRTKGQNGVKHAAEGGDKVESMTEGAAE
;
A
#
# COMPACT_ATOMS: atom_id res chain seq x y z
N MET A 1 -2.67 -2.35 0.96
CA MET A 1 -1.60 -3.35 1.07
C MET A 1 -1.49 -3.75 2.53
N ILE A 2 -2.15 -4.83 2.96
CA ILE A 2 -1.76 -5.60 4.15
C ILE A 2 -2.16 -7.03 3.83
N ASP A 3 -1.28 -7.71 3.11
CA ASP A 3 -1.33 -9.14 2.84
C ASP A 3 0.01 -9.67 3.32
N SER A 4 0.19 -9.73 4.64
CA SER A 4 1.28 -10.46 5.25
C SER A 4 0.88 -10.81 6.67
N GLU A 5 0.90 -12.08 6.91
CA GLU A 5 0.76 -12.85 8.13
C GLU A 5 1.54 -12.42 9.39
N LEU A 6 2.34 -11.37 9.29
CA LEU A 6 2.90 -10.69 10.43
C LEU A 6 1.80 -9.80 11.02
N HIS A 7 1.09 -10.31 12.01
CA HIS A 7 0.24 -9.47 12.84
C HIS A 7 1.16 -8.65 13.74
N PHE A 8 1.44 -7.41 13.34
CA PHE A 8 1.97 -6.41 14.26
C PHE A 8 0.80 -5.81 15.02
N GLU A 9 0.84 -5.89 16.34
CA GLU A 9 0.04 -4.99 17.16
C GLU A 9 0.58 -3.59 16.93
N ILE A 10 -0.22 -2.72 16.33
CA ILE A 10 0.17 -1.33 16.11
C ILE A 10 -0.03 -0.61 17.43
N LEU A 11 1.08 -0.27 18.07
CA LEU A 11 1.11 0.55 19.26
C LEU A 11 1.63 1.94 18.91
N SER A 12 0.83 2.95 19.21
CA SER A 12 1.27 4.34 19.28
C SER A 12 1.22 4.78 20.74
N PHE A 13 2.19 5.58 21.18
CA PHE A 13 2.21 6.17 22.50
C PHE A 13 2.53 7.66 22.41
N ASP A 14 2.02 8.42 23.36
CA ASP A 14 2.42 9.81 23.55
C ASP A 14 3.71 9.82 24.39
N PRO A 15 4.83 10.39 23.90
CA PRO A 15 6.04 10.49 24.70
C PRO A 15 5.81 11.23 26.02
N ARG A 16 6.70 11.02 27.00
CA ARG A 16 6.68 11.78 28.26
C ARG A 16 6.55 13.29 28.03
N GLY A 17 5.65 13.93 28.77
CA GLY A 17 5.35 15.35 28.63
C GLY A 17 4.48 15.74 27.43
N VAL A 18 4.17 14.81 26.53
CA VAL A 18 3.40 15.06 25.30
C VAL A 18 1.96 14.58 25.48
N LYS A 19 1.00 15.39 25.03
CA LYS A 19 -0.44 15.05 24.95
C LYS A 19 -0.98 14.39 26.23
N HIS A 20 -1.34 13.11 26.21
CA HIS A 20 -1.98 12.44 27.35
C HIS A 20 -0.99 11.93 28.41
N THR A 21 0.31 11.91 28.12
CA THR A 21 1.29 11.43 29.08
C THR A 21 1.53 12.51 30.12
N THR A 22 1.27 12.15 31.39
CA THR A 22 1.36 13.05 32.52
C THR A 22 2.62 12.82 33.35
N PRO A 23 3.17 13.87 33.98
CA PRO A 23 2.74 15.27 33.89
C PRO A 23 3.11 15.90 32.52
N ASN A 24 2.32 16.88 32.09
CA ASN A 24 2.60 17.61 30.85
C ASN A 24 3.64 18.73 31.08
N VAL A 25 4.16 19.27 29.97
CA VAL A 25 5.16 20.34 29.93
C VAL A 25 4.56 21.71 29.60
N ALA A 26 3.32 21.97 30.02
CA ALA A 26 2.70 23.26 29.78
C ALA A 26 3.41 24.37 30.56
N CYS A 27 3.84 25.43 29.87
CA CYS A 27 4.48 26.59 30.51
C CYS A 27 3.51 27.72 30.87
N PHE A 28 2.33 27.74 30.25
CA PHE A 28 1.29 28.74 30.50
C PHE A 28 0.28 28.20 31.51
N HIS A 29 -0.19 29.07 32.40
CA HIS A 29 -1.23 28.76 33.39
C HIS A 29 -2.63 28.64 32.78
N ASP A 30 -2.88 29.34 31.67
CA ASP A 30 -4.15 29.35 30.98
C ASP A 30 -3.97 29.52 29.47
N GLN A 31 -5.00 29.12 28.72
CA GLN A 31 -4.97 29.10 27.26
C GLN A 31 -5.03 30.50 26.63
N LEU A 32 -5.63 31.48 27.32
CA LEU A 32 -5.74 32.84 26.81
C LEU A 32 -4.36 33.50 26.76
N ALA A 33 -3.54 33.32 27.81
CA ALA A 33 -2.18 33.82 27.85
C ALA A 33 -1.32 33.29 26.67
N ARG A 34 -1.45 31.98 26.37
CA ARG A 34 -0.78 31.34 25.23
C ARG A 34 -1.22 31.96 23.90
N GLN A 35 -2.54 32.06 23.67
CA GLN A 35 -3.10 32.64 22.45
C GLN A 35 -2.68 34.10 22.26
N VAL A 36 -2.64 34.89 23.32
CA VAL A 36 -2.22 36.29 23.27
C VAL A 36 -0.75 36.39 22.85
N GLN A 37 0.14 35.54 23.39
CA GLN A 37 1.54 35.51 22.99
C GLN A 37 1.73 35.11 21.52
N ASP A 38 0.97 34.11 21.05
CA ASP A 38 1.00 33.71 19.63
C ASP A 38 0.58 34.84 18.70
N VAL A 39 -0.49 35.57 19.05
CA VAL A 39 -0.94 36.75 18.31
C VAL A 39 0.16 37.81 18.24
N PHE A 40 0.87 38.10 19.35
CA PHE A 40 1.99 39.03 19.34
C PHE A 40 3.15 38.56 18.46
N SER A 41 3.51 37.28 18.53
CA SER A 41 4.59 36.70 17.72
C SER A 41 4.28 36.74 16.22
N VAL A 42 3.03 36.48 15.83
CA VAL A 42 2.59 36.54 14.43
C VAL A 42 2.48 37.98 13.94
N ALA A 43 1.98 38.90 14.78
CA ALA A 43 1.74 40.29 14.40
C ALA A 43 3.03 41.05 14.04
N VAL A 44 4.17 40.69 14.65
CA VAL A 44 5.46 41.34 14.37
C VAL A 44 6.12 40.86 13.07
N GLY A 45 5.60 39.81 12.44
CA GLY A 45 6.12 39.26 11.17
C GLY A 45 7.30 38.31 11.36
N GLY A 46 8.01 37.98 10.28
CA GLY A 46 9.14 37.05 10.30
C GLY A 46 10.46 37.69 10.77
N LEU A 47 11.43 36.86 11.13
CA LEU A 47 12.77 37.32 11.55
C LEU A 47 13.53 38.08 10.45
N ASP A 48 13.12 37.92 9.20
CA ASP A 48 13.62 38.63 8.01
C ASP A 48 12.93 39.97 7.75
N GLY A 49 11.88 40.31 8.49
CA GLY A 49 11.03 41.48 8.23
C GLY A 49 11.60 42.81 8.73
N SER A 50 12.17 42.84 9.93
CA SER A 50 12.79 44.05 10.52
C SER A 50 13.65 43.72 11.74
N GLU A 51 14.50 44.67 12.15
CA GLU A 51 15.23 44.56 13.42
C GLU A 51 14.29 44.50 14.64
N ASP A 52 13.16 45.20 14.56
CA ASP A 52 12.12 45.16 15.58
C ASP A 52 11.50 43.77 15.72
N ALA A 53 11.23 43.09 14.60
CA ALA A 53 10.70 41.71 14.61
C ALA A 53 11.64 40.73 15.33
N LEU A 54 12.96 40.82 15.06
CA LEU A 54 13.95 40.06 15.80
C LEU A 54 13.93 40.44 17.29
N ASN A 55 13.93 41.73 17.63
CA ASN A 55 13.95 42.20 19.01
C ASN A 55 12.74 41.73 19.82
N VAL A 56 11.55 41.79 19.25
CA VAL A 56 10.30 41.35 19.88
C VAL A 56 10.27 39.83 20.03
N LYS A 57 10.57 39.06 18.97
CA LYS A 57 10.61 37.59 19.06
C LYS A 57 11.68 37.08 20.01
N TRP A 58 12.81 37.78 20.09
CA TRP A 58 13.86 37.52 21.07
C TRP A 58 13.33 37.66 22.51
N ALA A 59 12.62 38.76 22.80
CA ALA A 59 12.01 38.99 24.10
C ALA A 59 10.89 37.97 24.40
N ILE A 60 10.06 37.61 23.42
CA ILE A 60 9.03 36.56 23.55
C ILE A 60 9.68 35.22 23.90
N SER A 61 10.76 34.84 23.22
CA SER A 61 11.51 33.61 23.54
C SER A 61 12.07 33.62 24.97
N GLN A 62 12.59 34.76 25.44
CA GLN A 62 13.07 34.90 26.81
C GLN A 62 11.95 34.76 27.84
N SER A 63 10.80 35.38 27.59
CA SER A 63 9.60 35.27 28.45
C SER A 63 9.08 33.84 28.50
N LEU A 64 9.04 33.14 27.36
CA LEU A 64 8.62 31.74 27.30
C LEU A 64 9.53 30.84 28.16
N GLY A 65 10.85 30.95 27.98
CA GLY A 65 11.81 30.17 28.77
C GLY A 65 11.67 30.44 30.27
N THR A 66 11.43 31.69 30.66
CA THR A 66 11.21 32.07 32.06
C THR A 66 9.89 31.49 32.60
N SER A 67 8.81 31.56 31.83
CA SER A 67 7.49 31.03 32.24
C SER A 67 7.54 29.53 32.54
N CYS A 68 8.34 28.77 31.80
CA CYS A 68 8.48 27.34 32.01
C CYS A 68 9.18 26.97 33.34
N LEU A 69 9.86 27.92 34.02
CA LEU A 69 10.46 27.67 35.35
C LEU A 69 9.42 27.54 36.46
N ASP A 70 8.27 28.19 36.30
CA ASP A 70 7.22 28.27 37.31
C ASP A 70 6.20 27.12 37.20
N SER A 71 6.32 26.27 36.17
CA SER A 71 5.44 25.15 35.89
C SER A 71 6.17 23.80 35.91
N GLY A 72 5.50 22.74 36.38
CA GLY A 72 6.02 21.37 36.25
C GLY A 72 7.15 20.99 37.23
N SER A 73 7.33 21.76 38.30
CA SER A 73 8.31 21.49 39.36
C SER A 73 7.86 20.35 40.30
N PHE A 74 8.80 19.51 40.69
CA PHE A 74 8.63 18.40 41.63
C PHE A 74 9.10 18.77 43.05
N PRO A 75 8.63 18.05 44.10
CA PRO A 75 9.01 18.34 45.50
C PRO A 75 10.51 18.23 45.80
N ASP A 76 11.27 17.51 44.98
CA ASP A 76 12.72 17.37 45.11
C ASP A 76 13.51 18.53 44.48
N GLY A 77 12.81 19.52 43.91
CA GLY A 77 13.40 20.68 43.25
C GLY A 77 13.76 20.46 41.78
N SER A 78 13.51 19.27 41.23
CA SER A 78 13.63 19.01 39.80
C SER A 78 12.38 19.45 39.03
N ASN A 79 12.45 19.49 37.70
CA ASN A 79 11.35 19.95 36.86
C ASN A 79 11.11 18.99 35.68
N ILE A 80 9.85 18.77 35.30
CA ILE A 80 9.45 17.89 34.19
C ILE A 80 10.21 18.16 32.89
N HIS A 81 10.51 19.42 32.58
CA HIS A 81 11.25 19.80 31.37
C HIS A 81 12.65 19.14 31.31
N GLN A 82 13.26 18.82 32.45
CA GLN A 82 14.55 18.13 32.53
C GLN A 82 14.48 16.64 32.17
N TYR A 83 13.27 16.11 32.03
CA TYR A 83 13.04 14.68 31.89
C TYR A 83 12.38 14.30 30.57
N VAL A 84 12.19 15.21 29.59
CA VAL A 84 11.46 14.93 28.34
C VAL A 84 12.34 14.71 27.10
N SER A 85 13.66 14.60 27.27
CA SER A 85 14.59 14.34 26.16
C SER A 85 14.29 13.04 25.41
N THR A 86 14.67 12.99 24.14
CA THR A 86 14.62 11.80 23.27
C THR A 86 15.32 10.60 23.91
N ALA A 87 16.45 10.83 24.59
CA ALA A 87 17.20 9.75 25.27
C ALA A 87 16.37 9.07 26.38
N LEU A 88 15.55 9.86 27.08
CA LEU A 88 14.65 9.36 28.10
C LEU A 88 13.38 8.72 27.50
N VAL A 89 12.90 9.21 26.35
CA VAL A 89 11.85 8.55 25.57
C VAL A 89 12.32 7.19 25.05
N ALA A 90 13.58 7.08 24.58
CA ALA A 90 14.15 5.81 24.14
C ALA A 90 14.21 4.78 25.29
N ARG A 91 14.49 5.23 26.53
CA ARG A 91 14.39 4.40 27.74
C ARG A 91 12.95 4.00 28.05
N ASP A 92 11.97 4.88 27.85
CA ASP A 92 10.56 4.49 27.97
C ASP A 92 10.18 3.44 26.95
N MET A 93 10.67 3.55 25.71
CA MET A 93 10.40 2.54 24.68
C MET A 93 10.95 1.17 25.08
N VAL A 94 12.12 1.12 25.73
CA VAL A 94 12.67 -0.11 26.33
C VAL A 94 11.71 -0.68 27.37
N GLU A 95 11.24 0.16 28.31
CA GLU A 95 10.30 -0.26 29.37
C GLU A 95 8.95 -0.69 28.80
N ILE A 96 8.39 0.04 27.82
CA ILE A 96 7.15 -0.29 27.13
C ILE A 96 7.28 -1.66 26.48
N VAL A 97 8.36 -1.90 25.75
CA VAL A 97 8.61 -3.18 25.09
C VAL A 97 8.81 -4.31 26.11
N ASP A 98 9.48 -4.05 27.24
CA ASP A 98 9.63 -5.02 28.32
C ASP A 98 8.29 -5.35 29.00
N LYS A 99 7.46 -4.34 29.30
CA LYS A 99 6.13 -4.52 29.90
C LYS A 99 5.16 -5.21 28.94
N LEU A 100 5.20 -4.88 27.66
CA LEU A 100 4.43 -5.57 26.64
C LEU A 100 4.84 -7.03 26.56
N HIS A 101 6.14 -7.34 26.55
CA HIS A 101 6.63 -8.71 26.56
C HIS A 101 6.26 -9.46 27.83
N GLU A 102 6.35 -8.83 29.01
CA GLU A 102 5.89 -9.41 30.28
C GLU A 102 4.40 -9.72 30.24
N ASN A 103 3.57 -8.78 29.75
CA ASN A 103 2.13 -8.95 29.62
C ASN A 103 1.78 -10.05 28.62
N LEU A 104 2.42 -10.07 27.46
CA LEU A 104 2.26 -11.10 26.46
C LEU A 104 2.71 -12.47 26.99
N LYS A 105 3.81 -12.54 27.75
CA LYS A 105 4.24 -13.76 28.44
C LYS A 105 3.25 -14.18 29.53
N ALA A 106 2.67 -13.25 30.28
CA ALA A 106 1.68 -13.54 31.31
C ALA A 106 0.36 -13.99 30.71
N GLU A 107 -0.07 -13.38 29.61
CA GLU A 107 -1.22 -13.77 28.81
C GLU A 107 -0.98 -15.13 28.17
N LEU A 108 0.18 -15.35 27.55
CA LEU A 108 0.58 -16.66 27.04
C LEU A 108 0.59 -17.70 28.16
N LYS A 109 1.14 -17.39 29.34
CA LYS A 109 1.08 -18.28 30.53
C LYS A 109 -0.35 -18.50 31.03
N ARG A 110 -1.24 -17.51 30.94
CA ARG A 110 -2.67 -17.64 31.32
C ARG A 110 -3.41 -18.52 30.30
N THR A 111 -3.12 -18.34 29.02
CA THR A 111 -3.64 -19.13 27.91
C THR A 111 -3.04 -20.55 27.90
N MET A 112 -1.79 -20.72 28.35
CA MET A 112 -1.09 -21.99 28.50
C MET A 112 -1.41 -22.72 29.82
N ARG A 113 -1.68 -22.04 30.94
CA ARG A 113 -2.34 -22.68 32.11
C ARG A 113 -3.70 -23.26 31.74
N ASN A 114 -4.26 -22.72 30.67
CA ASN A 114 -5.51 -23.08 30.05
C ASN A 114 -5.35 -24.07 28.87
N ALA A 115 -4.13 -24.45 28.49
CA ALA A 115 -3.83 -25.39 27.42
C ALA A 115 -2.78 -26.37 27.95
N GLY A 116 -3.23 -27.54 28.39
CA GLY A 116 -2.30 -28.61 28.77
C GLY A 116 -1.27 -28.85 27.65
N THR A 117 -0.01 -29.01 28.09
CA THR A 117 1.14 -29.69 27.45
C THR A 117 2.08 -29.00 26.45
N GLN A 118 1.96 -27.72 26.07
CA GLN A 118 3.03 -27.08 25.26
C GLN A 118 3.95 -26.17 26.08
N LYS A 119 5.24 -26.55 26.17
CA LYS A 119 6.31 -25.66 26.62
C LYS A 119 6.78 -24.80 25.44
N PRO A 120 7.06 -23.49 25.65
CA PRO A 120 7.68 -22.64 24.63
C PRO A 120 9.06 -23.16 24.23
N PHE A 121 9.42 -22.94 22.97
CA PHE A 121 10.78 -23.15 22.46
C PHE A 121 11.67 -22.04 23.05
N ASP A 122 12.41 -22.32 24.12
CA ASP A 122 13.48 -21.43 24.60
C ASP A 122 14.67 -21.58 23.65
N SER A 123 14.93 -20.57 22.81
CA SER A 123 16.14 -20.51 21.99
C SER A 123 17.33 -20.02 22.83
N ASP A 124 17.72 -20.80 23.83
CA ASP A 124 18.77 -20.52 24.83
C ASP A 124 20.21 -20.43 24.27
N SER A 125 20.39 -20.28 22.96
CA SER A 125 21.71 -20.19 22.31
C SER A 125 22.09 -18.80 21.77
N ALA A 126 21.19 -17.81 21.80
CA ALA A 126 21.58 -16.42 21.56
C ALA A 126 22.17 -15.82 22.85
N PRO A 127 23.12 -14.87 22.80
CA PRO A 127 23.63 -14.19 24.01
C PRO A 127 22.52 -13.49 24.83
N TYR A 128 21.34 -13.29 24.21
CA TYR A 128 20.13 -12.75 24.81
C TYR A 128 18.86 -13.46 24.28
N PRO A 129 18.59 -14.73 24.66
CA PRO A 129 17.50 -15.57 24.14
C PRO A 129 16.12 -14.96 24.34
N ASN A 130 15.99 -14.20 25.43
CA ASN A 130 14.72 -13.81 26.03
C ASN A 130 14.48 -12.30 26.02
N LEU A 131 15.38 -11.53 25.40
CA LEU A 131 15.34 -10.07 25.41
C LEU A 131 14.37 -9.52 24.35
N PRO A 132 13.38 -8.71 24.74
CA PRO A 132 12.41 -8.10 23.83
C PRO A 132 13.07 -7.17 22.81
N LEU A 133 12.68 -7.31 21.54
CA LEU A 133 13.16 -6.45 20.45
C LEU A 133 12.05 -5.50 19.99
N LEU A 134 12.42 -4.27 19.70
CA LEU A 134 11.54 -3.24 19.19
C LEU A 134 11.43 -3.32 17.66
N ASN A 135 10.20 -3.42 17.16
CA ASN A 135 9.88 -3.08 15.78
C ASN A 135 9.35 -1.64 15.73
N TYR A 136 9.98 -0.77 14.95
CA TYR A 136 9.72 0.68 14.99
C TYR A 136 9.53 1.27 13.60
N TYR A 137 8.53 2.14 13.45
CA TYR A 137 8.39 3.00 12.29
C TYR A 137 8.38 4.45 12.78
N GLY A 138 9.41 5.21 12.41
CA GLY A 138 9.59 6.60 12.79
C GLY A 138 9.47 7.52 11.59
N PHE A 139 8.70 8.60 11.74
CA PHE A 139 8.54 9.64 10.72
C PHE A 139 9.08 10.99 11.22
N SER A 140 9.82 11.73 10.39
CA SER A 140 10.36 13.06 10.73
C SER A 140 11.17 13.03 12.04
N TYR A 141 10.84 13.80 13.08
CA TYR A 141 11.46 13.70 14.42
C TYR A 141 11.51 12.26 14.97
N GLY A 142 10.52 11.43 14.63
CA GLY A 142 10.55 10.00 14.96
C GLY A 142 11.78 9.27 14.42
N THR A 143 12.43 9.77 13.36
CA THR A 143 13.70 9.23 12.85
C THR A 143 14.88 9.55 13.77
N TYR A 144 14.93 10.75 14.35
CA TYR A 144 15.91 11.10 15.39
C TYR A 144 15.74 10.22 16.63
N LEU A 145 14.49 9.97 17.05
CA LEU A 145 14.18 9.03 18.13
C LEU A 145 14.61 7.60 17.79
N GLY A 146 14.35 7.13 16.56
CA GLY A 146 14.77 5.82 16.10
C GLY A 146 16.30 5.67 16.08
N ASN A 147 17.01 6.69 15.59
CA ASN A 147 18.47 6.71 15.55
C ASN A 147 19.09 6.75 16.97
N THR A 148 18.51 7.57 17.86
CA THR A 148 18.85 7.60 19.29
C THR A 148 18.65 6.23 19.95
N PHE A 149 17.50 5.58 19.70
CA PHE A 149 17.22 4.25 20.23
C PHE A 149 18.21 3.21 19.70
N ALA A 150 18.47 3.20 18.39
CA ALA A 150 19.41 2.26 17.77
C ALA A 150 20.83 2.44 18.29
N SER A 151 21.24 3.67 18.61
CA SER A 151 22.57 3.98 19.14
C SER A 151 22.70 3.66 20.63
N MET A 152 21.66 3.95 21.44
CA MET A 152 21.65 3.66 22.88
C MET A 152 21.38 2.19 23.20
N PHE A 153 20.56 1.52 22.39
CA PHE A 153 20.07 0.15 22.62
C PHE A 153 20.15 -0.72 21.35
N PRO A 154 21.31 -0.84 20.69
CA PRO A 154 21.42 -1.57 19.41
C PRO A 154 20.97 -3.04 19.53
N HIS A 155 21.25 -3.67 20.66
CA HIS A 155 20.83 -5.03 21.00
C HIS A 155 19.31 -5.21 21.24
N ARG A 156 18.53 -4.12 21.30
CA ARG A 156 17.06 -4.10 21.45
C ARG A 156 16.35 -3.79 20.13
N VAL A 157 17.08 -3.59 19.02
CA VAL A 157 16.48 -3.31 17.71
C VAL A 157 16.04 -4.63 17.05
N GLY A 158 14.79 -4.68 16.61
CA GLY A 158 14.24 -5.74 15.76
C GLY A 158 14.24 -5.31 14.30
N ARG A 159 13.12 -4.77 13.82
CA ARG A 159 12.97 -4.16 12.49
C ARG A 159 12.68 -2.68 12.64
N MET A 160 13.42 -1.82 11.96
CA MET A 160 13.25 -0.38 12.11
C MET A 160 13.27 0.33 10.76
N VAL A 161 12.23 1.14 10.54
CA VAL A 161 12.02 1.96 9.35
C VAL A 161 12.01 3.42 9.77
N LEU A 162 12.85 4.25 9.14
CA LEU A 162 13.00 5.67 9.43
C LEU A 162 12.71 6.46 8.14
N ASP A 163 11.62 7.24 8.15
CA ASP A 163 11.03 7.89 6.99
C ASP A 163 10.98 9.43 7.17
N GLY A 164 11.56 10.17 6.23
CA GLY A 164 11.86 11.59 6.43
C GLY A 164 12.96 11.77 7.47
N VAL A 165 14.19 11.40 7.07
CA VAL A 165 15.33 11.24 7.98
C VAL A 165 15.89 12.59 8.42
N VAL A 166 15.91 12.81 9.73
CA VAL A 166 16.56 13.93 10.38
C VAL A 166 18.06 13.67 10.46
N ASP A 167 18.87 14.66 10.09
CA ASP A 167 20.29 14.69 10.40
C ASP A 167 20.47 14.79 11.92
N ALA A 168 20.87 13.69 12.56
CA ALA A 168 20.94 13.63 14.00
C ALA A 168 22.09 14.45 14.58
N ASP A 169 23.18 14.63 13.82
CA ASP A 169 24.33 15.42 14.27
C ASP A 169 23.98 16.92 14.22
N ASP A 170 23.37 17.38 13.12
CA ASP A 170 22.87 18.77 13.00
C ASP A 170 21.74 19.06 14.00
N TYR A 171 20.85 18.09 14.28
CA TYR A 171 19.81 18.23 15.30
C TYR A 171 20.41 18.32 16.71
N ALA A 172 21.32 17.41 17.06
CA ALA A 172 21.96 17.37 18.38
C ALA A 172 22.85 18.60 18.65
N ALA A 173 23.37 19.23 17.60
CA ALA A 173 24.10 20.51 17.69
C ALA A 173 23.17 21.73 17.86
N THR A 174 21.84 21.55 17.87
CA THR A 174 20.86 22.65 17.73
C THR A 174 21.16 23.49 16.47
N GLY A 175 21.61 22.82 15.41
CA GLY A 175 22.06 23.42 14.16
C GLY A 175 20.88 23.79 13.27
N TRP A 176 20.05 22.81 12.89
CA TRP A 176 18.93 22.97 11.93
C TRP A 176 19.37 23.63 10.61
N THR A 177 20.61 23.36 10.19
CA THR A 177 21.24 23.97 9.02
C THR A 177 21.11 23.13 7.76
N THR A 178 20.73 21.86 7.86
CA THR A 178 20.69 20.95 6.70
C THR A 178 19.31 20.80 6.07
N ASN A 179 18.26 21.22 6.78
CA ASN A 179 16.86 20.94 6.46
C ASN A 179 16.34 21.61 5.17
N LEU A 180 16.82 22.81 4.84
CA LEU A 180 16.19 23.64 3.79
C LEU A 180 16.81 23.44 2.39
N SER A 181 17.77 22.54 2.25
CA SER A 181 18.54 22.36 1.00
C SER A 181 17.69 21.95 -0.22
N ASP A 182 16.61 21.19 -0.02
CA ASP A 182 15.70 20.77 -1.10
C ASP A 182 14.37 21.53 -1.13
N ASN A 183 14.17 22.48 -0.21
CA ASN A 183 12.91 23.23 -0.05
C ASN A 183 12.47 23.92 -1.36
N MET A 184 13.43 24.55 -2.04
CA MET A 184 13.18 25.24 -3.31
C MET A 184 12.83 24.28 -4.46
N LYS A 185 13.23 23.00 -4.40
CA LYS A 185 12.85 22.01 -5.42
C LYS A 185 11.34 21.81 -5.46
N THR A 186 10.71 21.69 -4.29
CA THR A 186 9.25 21.51 -4.18
C THR A 186 8.50 22.79 -4.59
N TRP A 187 9.07 23.95 -4.27
CA TRP A 187 8.51 25.23 -4.69
C TRP A 187 8.58 25.43 -6.22
N THR A 188 9.71 25.11 -6.85
CA THR A 188 9.82 25.15 -8.32
C THR A 188 8.89 24.13 -8.99
N ALA A 189 8.81 22.92 -8.45
CA ALA A 189 7.92 21.87 -8.97
C ALA A 189 6.45 22.29 -8.97
N PHE A 190 6.00 23.04 -7.96
CA PHE A 190 4.64 23.60 -7.92
C PHE A 190 4.32 24.45 -9.16
N PHE A 191 5.27 25.27 -9.63
CA PHE A 191 5.08 26.10 -10.82
C PHE A 191 5.21 25.32 -12.13
N ASP A 192 6.10 24.32 -12.18
CA ASP A 192 6.21 23.42 -13.32
C ASP A 192 4.89 22.65 -13.53
N ASP A 193 4.32 22.12 -12.46
CA ASP A 193 3.01 21.44 -12.47
C ASP A 193 1.87 22.39 -12.86
N CYS A 194 1.87 23.60 -12.31
CA CYS A 194 0.88 24.63 -12.65
C CYS A 194 0.97 25.04 -14.12
N PHE A 195 2.18 25.22 -14.67
CA PHE A 195 2.40 25.54 -16.08
C PHE A 195 1.97 24.39 -16.99
N ALA A 196 2.35 23.15 -16.66
CA ALA A 196 1.95 21.95 -17.38
C ALA A 196 0.41 21.75 -17.38
N ALA A 197 -0.26 22.15 -16.30
CA ALA A 197 -1.72 22.14 -16.22
C ALA A 197 -2.38 23.18 -17.15
N GLY A 198 -1.67 24.22 -17.59
CA GLY A 198 -2.19 25.31 -18.41
C GLY A 198 -3.39 25.98 -17.75
N SER A 199 -4.46 26.25 -18.52
CA SER A 199 -5.68 26.91 -18.00
C SER A 199 -6.40 26.19 -16.85
N LYS A 200 -5.96 24.99 -16.46
CA LYS A 200 -6.46 24.27 -15.26
C LYS A 200 -5.89 24.86 -13.98
N CYS A 201 -4.70 25.46 -14.02
CA CYS A 201 -4.11 26.16 -12.90
C CYS A 201 -4.62 27.62 -12.87
N PRO A 202 -5.18 28.10 -11.74
CA PRO A 202 -5.67 29.48 -11.62
C PRO A 202 -4.60 30.58 -11.79
N LEU A 203 -3.33 30.24 -11.59
CA LEU A 203 -2.18 31.15 -11.76
C LEU A 203 -1.70 31.21 -13.23
N TYR A 204 -2.15 30.30 -14.09
CA TYR A 204 -1.72 30.28 -15.48
C TYR A 204 -2.40 31.37 -16.31
N ASN A 205 -1.61 32.08 -17.10
CA ASN A 205 -2.05 33.02 -18.13
C ASN A 205 -1.47 32.60 -19.49
N SER A 206 -2.25 32.72 -20.56
CA SER A 206 -1.82 32.41 -21.93
C SER A 206 -0.65 33.25 -22.42
N THR A 207 -0.31 34.35 -21.74
CA THR A 207 0.89 35.15 -22.01
C THR A 207 2.18 34.52 -21.47
N PHE A 208 2.08 33.58 -20.52
CA PHE A 208 3.24 32.89 -19.98
C PHE A 208 3.71 31.79 -20.93
N THR A 209 5.01 31.79 -21.19
CA THR A 209 5.73 30.87 -22.10
C THR A 209 6.59 29.84 -21.36
N THR A 210 6.88 30.07 -20.07
CA THR A 210 7.66 29.18 -19.20
C THR A 210 7.08 29.16 -17.78
N SER A 211 7.33 28.09 -17.01
CA SER A 211 6.92 27.98 -15.61
C SER A 211 7.59 29.04 -14.73
N SER A 212 8.84 29.39 -15.02
CA SER A 212 9.58 30.45 -14.31
C SER A 212 8.89 31.82 -14.37
N GLN A 213 8.12 32.13 -15.42
CA GLN A 213 7.36 33.38 -15.49
C GLN A 213 6.18 33.41 -14.51
N ILE A 214 5.57 32.24 -14.22
CA ILE A 214 4.55 32.12 -13.17
C ILE A 214 5.20 32.29 -11.80
N GLN A 215 6.33 31.62 -11.58
CA GLN A 215 7.10 31.72 -10.35
C GLN A 215 7.49 33.18 -10.05
N GLU A 216 8.13 33.88 -10.99
CA GLU A 216 8.55 35.27 -10.83
C GLU A 216 7.36 36.20 -10.56
N HIS A 217 6.20 35.96 -11.19
CA HIS A 217 4.98 36.73 -10.95
C HIS A 217 4.46 36.55 -9.52
N VAL A 218 4.39 35.30 -9.04
CA VAL A 218 3.94 34.99 -7.68
C VAL A 218 4.93 35.49 -6.63
N GLU A 219 6.23 35.35 -6.85
CA GLU A 219 7.26 35.84 -5.92
C GLU A 219 7.24 37.36 -5.79
N LYS A 220 7.05 38.09 -6.91
CA LYS A 220 6.81 39.54 -6.87
C LYS A 220 5.56 39.91 -6.08
N PHE A 221 4.49 39.11 -6.21
CA PHE A 221 3.28 39.31 -5.43
C PHE A 221 3.52 39.08 -3.93
N ILE A 222 4.23 38.01 -3.56
CA ILE A 222 4.60 37.74 -2.17
C ILE A 222 5.39 38.94 -1.62
N GLU A 223 6.41 39.42 -2.33
CA GLU A 223 7.25 40.55 -1.90
C GLU A 223 6.43 41.84 -1.72
N HIS A 224 5.47 42.10 -2.60
CA HIS A 224 4.59 43.28 -2.51
C HIS A 224 3.78 43.33 -1.19
N LEU A 225 3.51 42.18 -0.56
CA LEU A 225 2.80 42.11 0.73
C LEU A 225 3.58 42.69 1.91
N LYS A 226 4.89 42.94 1.77
CA LYS A 226 5.68 43.60 2.82
C LYS A 226 5.20 45.03 3.07
N GLU A 227 4.86 45.75 1.99
CA GLU A 227 4.35 47.11 2.06
C GLU A 227 2.82 47.17 2.04
N ASN A 228 2.16 46.15 1.49
CA ASN A 228 0.72 46.15 1.22
C ASN A 228 0.05 44.86 1.73
N PRO A 229 -0.08 44.66 3.06
CA PRO A 229 -0.77 43.50 3.60
C PRO A 229 -2.26 43.53 3.20
N ILE A 230 -2.83 42.35 2.96
CA ILE A 230 -4.19 42.24 2.42
C ILE A 230 -5.20 42.11 3.56
N PRO A 231 -6.19 43.04 3.68
CA PRO A 231 -7.26 42.90 4.65
C PRO A 231 -8.24 41.79 4.21
N LEU A 232 -8.58 40.91 5.13
CA LEU A 232 -9.46 39.76 4.93
C LEU A 232 -10.66 39.80 5.88
N VAL A 233 -11.71 39.07 5.52
CA VAL A 233 -12.82 38.74 6.43
C VAL A 233 -12.94 37.22 6.44
N VAL A 234 -12.78 36.60 7.60
CA VAL A 234 -12.87 35.15 7.77
C VAL A 234 -13.94 34.84 8.82
N ASN A 235 -14.97 34.08 8.44
CA ASN A 235 -16.11 33.75 9.31
C ASN A 235 -16.79 34.99 9.93
N GLY A 236 -16.84 36.10 9.20
CA GLY A 236 -17.42 37.36 9.68
C GLY A 236 -16.49 38.18 10.58
N ASN A 237 -15.28 37.70 10.87
CA ASN A 237 -14.28 38.42 11.66
C ASN A 237 -13.24 39.07 10.74
N ALA A 238 -12.77 40.26 11.12
CA ALA A 238 -11.65 40.90 10.44
C ALA A 238 -10.37 40.10 10.65
N ALA A 239 -9.62 39.88 9.57
CA ALA A 239 -8.32 39.22 9.57
C ALA A 239 -7.36 39.93 8.61
N LEU A 240 -6.08 39.58 8.67
CA LEU A 240 -5.04 40.17 7.82
C LEU A 240 -4.18 39.06 7.22
N MET A 241 -3.86 39.17 5.93
CA MET A 241 -2.84 38.35 5.30
C MET A 241 -1.59 39.19 5.10
N THR A 242 -0.55 38.91 5.89
CA THR A 242 0.76 39.56 5.80
C THR A 242 1.73 38.72 4.99
N HIS A 243 2.85 39.33 4.57
CA HIS A 243 3.97 38.62 3.93
C HIS A 243 4.39 37.36 4.70
N PHE A 244 4.59 37.48 6.01
CA PHE A 244 4.99 36.35 6.85
C PHE A 244 3.93 35.25 6.92
N LEU A 245 2.65 35.63 7.07
CA LEU A 245 1.55 34.66 7.13
C LEU A 245 1.40 33.87 5.83
N LEU A 246 1.59 34.53 4.68
CA LEU A 246 1.55 33.84 3.40
C LEU A 246 2.72 32.86 3.24
N LYS A 247 3.94 33.22 3.68
CA LYS A 247 5.10 32.30 3.68
C LYS A 247 4.84 31.06 4.54
N VAL A 248 4.29 31.22 5.75
CA VAL A 248 3.88 30.09 6.61
C VAL A 248 2.82 29.20 5.94
N ALA A 249 1.86 29.80 5.22
CA ALA A 249 0.85 29.05 4.49
C ALA A 249 1.43 28.28 3.29
N ILE A 250 2.34 28.89 2.54
CA ILE A 250 3.06 28.24 1.45
C ILE A 250 3.87 27.06 2.00
N HIS A 251 4.67 27.26 3.04
CA HIS A 251 5.44 26.21 3.72
C HIS A 251 4.58 24.98 4.05
N SER A 252 3.42 25.24 4.69
CA SER A 252 2.46 24.18 5.06
C SER A 252 1.95 23.40 3.85
N CYS A 253 1.76 24.07 2.71
CA CYS A 253 1.34 23.44 1.46
C CYS A 253 2.46 22.58 0.84
N LEU A 254 3.70 23.06 0.90
CA LEU A 254 4.86 22.34 0.36
C LEU A 254 5.17 21.06 1.13
N TYR A 255 4.74 20.96 2.38
CA TYR A 255 4.82 19.73 3.18
C TYR A 255 3.97 18.58 2.61
N THR A 256 2.88 18.87 1.89
CA THR A 256 1.97 17.86 1.29
C THR A 256 1.46 18.27 -0.10
N PRO A 257 2.37 18.40 -1.10
CA PRO A 257 2.08 19.09 -2.36
C PRO A 257 1.04 18.34 -3.21
N ASN A 258 0.99 17.00 -3.14
CA ASN A 258 0.01 16.18 -3.84
C ASN A 258 -1.45 16.50 -3.45
N HIS A 259 -1.67 17.01 -2.24
CA HIS A 259 -3.00 17.36 -1.74
C HIS A 259 -3.25 18.87 -1.77
N LEU A 260 -2.25 19.68 -1.39
CA LEU A 260 -2.44 21.11 -1.13
C LEU A 260 -2.06 22.03 -2.30
N SER A 261 -1.27 21.60 -3.29
CA SER A 261 -0.90 22.44 -4.43
C SER A 261 -2.08 23.04 -5.20
N PRO A 262 -3.17 22.29 -5.53
CA PRO A 262 -4.32 22.89 -6.21
C PRO A 262 -5.02 23.98 -5.37
N ILE A 263 -4.95 23.87 -4.05
CA ILE A 263 -5.56 24.79 -3.10
C ILE A 263 -4.72 26.06 -3.03
N LEU A 264 -3.39 25.89 -2.91
CA LEU A 264 -2.44 26.99 -2.92
C LEU A 264 -2.55 27.84 -4.19
N ALA A 265 -2.65 27.21 -5.36
CA ALA A 265 -2.82 27.93 -6.63
C ALA A 265 -4.12 28.76 -6.69
N LYS A 266 -5.23 28.23 -6.14
CA LYS A 266 -6.49 28.98 -6.03
C LYS A 266 -6.39 30.14 -5.05
N LEU A 267 -5.73 29.93 -3.92
CA LEU A 267 -5.53 30.96 -2.89
C LEU A 267 -4.71 32.12 -3.45
N LEU A 268 -3.53 31.84 -4.00
CA LEU A 268 -2.65 32.86 -4.57
C LEU A 268 -3.36 33.66 -5.66
N ALA A 269 -4.05 32.99 -6.60
CA ALA A 269 -4.80 33.66 -7.66
C ALA A 269 -5.97 34.51 -7.15
N SER A 270 -6.53 34.16 -5.98
CA SER A 270 -7.63 34.92 -5.36
C SER A 270 -7.10 36.16 -4.62
N LEU A 271 -5.96 36.02 -3.93
CA LEU A 271 -5.29 37.11 -3.25
C LEU A 271 -4.77 38.16 -4.24
N GLU A 272 -4.15 37.75 -5.37
CA GLU A 272 -3.68 38.66 -6.42
C GLU A 272 -4.79 39.52 -7.04
N LYS A 273 -6.01 38.98 -7.13
CA LYS A 273 -7.16 39.68 -7.74
C LYS A 273 -7.82 40.70 -6.82
N GLY A 274 -7.32 40.86 -5.59
CA GLY A 274 -7.81 41.86 -4.65
C GLY A 274 -9.32 41.75 -4.38
N ARG A 275 -9.90 40.54 -4.44
CA ARG A 275 -11.32 40.32 -4.15
C ARG A 275 -11.56 40.50 -2.64
N LEU A 276 -11.66 41.76 -2.24
CA LEU A 276 -12.09 42.28 -0.94
C LEU A 276 -13.55 41.87 -0.72
N GLY A 277 -13.73 40.69 -0.14
CA GLY A 277 -15.03 40.06 -0.02
C GLY A 277 -14.90 38.56 -0.05
N ILE A 278 -14.05 38.02 0.82
CA ILE A 278 -14.20 36.63 1.24
C ILE A 278 -15.48 36.59 2.12
N LYS A 279 -16.68 36.71 1.52
CA LYS A 279 -17.72 35.72 1.87
C LYS A 279 -16.95 34.42 1.74
N PRO A 280 -16.88 33.58 2.80
CA PRO A 280 -15.94 32.46 2.86
C PRO A 280 -15.79 31.99 1.43
N VAL A 281 -14.58 32.13 0.84
CA VAL A 281 -14.23 31.24 -0.28
C VAL A 281 -14.72 29.96 0.29
N VAL A 282 -15.84 29.51 -0.25
CA VAL A 282 -16.58 28.46 0.39
C VAL A 282 -15.52 27.38 0.32
N LEU A 283 -14.92 27.07 1.47
CA LEU A 283 -14.02 25.96 1.60
C LEU A 283 -14.87 24.68 1.41
N ASP A 284 -16.17 24.80 1.05
CA ASP A 284 -17.00 23.78 0.41
C ASP A 284 -16.80 23.67 -1.13
N ASP A 285 -16.21 24.65 -1.83
CA ASP A 285 -15.85 24.60 -3.29
C ASP A 285 -14.40 24.12 -3.51
N VAL A 286 -13.65 23.96 -2.41
CA VAL A 286 -12.42 23.21 -2.35
C VAL A 286 -12.76 21.97 -1.55
N ASP A 287 -12.79 20.80 -2.20
CA ASP A 287 -13.07 19.53 -1.53
C ASP A 287 -11.91 19.17 -0.60
N PHE A 288 -11.84 19.81 0.57
CA PHE A 288 -10.95 19.41 1.65
C PHE A 288 -11.50 18.09 2.19
N ARG A 289 -10.75 17.01 1.97
CA ARG A 289 -11.14 15.68 2.47
C ARG A 289 -11.18 15.64 4.00
N SER A 290 -10.64 16.64 4.71
CA SER A 290 -10.79 16.82 6.15
C SER A 290 -10.80 18.29 6.61
N LYS A 291 -11.45 18.59 7.74
CA LYS A 291 -11.37 19.93 8.40
C LYS A 291 -9.99 20.25 8.98
N ALA A 292 -9.07 19.28 9.06
CA ALA A 292 -7.71 19.48 9.52
C ALA A 292 -6.85 20.25 8.48
N ASP A 293 -7.25 20.22 7.21
CA ASP A 293 -6.55 20.88 6.10
C ASP A 293 -6.73 22.43 6.11
N MET A 294 -7.59 22.96 6.99
CA MET A 294 -7.90 24.39 7.09
C MET A 294 -6.88 25.19 7.93
N ILE A 295 -6.17 24.52 8.85
CA ILE A 295 -5.37 25.17 9.91
C ILE A 295 -4.05 25.75 9.39
N GLY A 296 -3.55 25.26 8.24
CA GLY A 296 -2.31 25.76 7.62
C GLY A 296 -2.42 27.12 6.91
N PHE A 297 -3.61 27.71 6.79
CA PHE A 297 -3.83 28.84 5.87
C PHE A 297 -4.02 30.21 6.52
N VAL A 298 -4.32 30.31 7.82
CA VAL A 298 -4.50 31.60 8.53
C VAL A 298 -4.05 31.51 9.99
N PRO A 299 -2.75 31.67 10.30
CA PRO A 299 -2.20 31.64 11.66
C PRO A 299 -2.70 32.74 12.62
N SER A 300 -3.43 33.74 12.13
CA SER A 300 -4.01 34.81 12.94
C SER A 300 -5.38 34.47 13.55
N LEU A 301 -5.91 33.26 13.30
CA LEU A 301 -7.09 32.75 13.98
C LEU A 301 -6.63 31.91 15.18
N PRO A 302 -7.28 32.00 16.36
CA PRO A 302 -6.99 31.08 17.45
C PRO A 302 -7.14 29.64 16.94
N PRO A 303 -6.33 28.68 17.44
CA PRO A 303 -6.45 27.28 17.05
C PRO A 303 -7.89 26.86 17.33
N VAL A 304 -8.66 26.64 16.27
CA VAL A 304 -9.99 26.04 16.39
C VAL A 304 -9.73 24.58 16.74
N PRO A 305 -10.40 24.05 17.78
CA PRO A 305 -10.15 22.71 18.28
C PRO A 305 -10.00 21.68 17.18
N THR A 306 -9.02 20.82 17.38
CA THR A 306 -8.61 19.70 16.55
C THR A 306 -9.80 18.83 16.12
N LEU A 307 -10.55 19.22 15.08
CA LEU A 307 -11.58 18.39 14.46
C LEU A 307 -10.91 17.36 13.53
N LEU A 308 -10.15 16.45 14.13
CA LEU A 308 -9.81 15.15 13.56
C LEU A 308 -11.12 14.36 13.41
N ARG A 309 -11.84 14.57 12.31
CA ARG A 309 -12.89 13.65 11.89
C ARG A 309 -12.19 12.44 11.25
N GLY A 310 -12.02 11.39 12.04
CA GLY A 310 -11.53 10.09 11.58
C GLY A 310 -12.36 9.55 10.40
N HIS A 311 -11.70 8.77 9.55
CA HIS A 311 -12.16 8.19 8.28
C HIS A 311 -13.36 7.20 8.36
N PHE A 312 -14.19 7.24 9.41
CA PHE A 312 -15.33 6.35 9.58
C PHE A 312 -16.59 7.10 10.05
N GLY A 313 -17.23 7.83 9.14
CA GLY A 313 -18.69 7.86 8.95
C GLY A 313 -19.69 8.03 10.11
N ARG A 314 -19.30 8.41 11.34
CA ARG A 314 -20.25 8.76 12.41
C ARG A 314 -19.88 10.07 13.11
N PRO A 315 -20.86 10.93 13.44
CA PRO A 315 -20.63 12.08 14.32
C PRO A 315 -20.49 11.57 15.75
N VAL A 316 -19.30 11.68 16.33
CA VAL A 316 -19.13 11.71 17.78
C VAL A 316 -19.17 13.18 18.17
N GLU A 317 -20.17 13.57 18.95
CA GLU A 317 -20.12 14.82 19.71
C GLU A 317 -18.99 14.64 20.73
N SER A 318 -17.87 15.37 20.62
CA SER A 318 -16.84 15.37 21.66
C SER A 318 -16.91 16.66 22.48
N PRO A 319 -17.36 16.59 23.75
CA PRO A 319 -17.03 17.60 24.74
C PRO A 319 -15.56 17.40 25.20
N GLU A 320 -14.81 18.50 25.34
CA GLU A 320 -13.57 18.67 26.13
C GLU A 320 -12.35 17.78 25.79
N ASP A 321 -11.35 18.33 25.06
CA ASP A 321 -9.89 18.17 25.30
C ASP A 321 -9.07 18.73 24.11
N ASP A 322 -8.70 20.01 24.18
CA ASP A 322 -7.82 20.66 23.21
C ASP A 322 -6.38 20.72 23.76
N TYR A 323 -5.48 19.90 23.21
CA TYR A 323 -4.06 19.88 23.58
C TYR A 323 -3.36 21.12 23.06
N THR A 324 -3.14 22.08 23.94
CA THR A 324 -2.73 23.43 23.54
C THR A 324 -1.26 23.72 23.81
N TRP A 325 -0.55 22.84 24.51
CA TRP A 325 0.87 22.99 24.88
C TRP A 325 1.85 22.24 23.93
N SER A 326 1.44 21.97 22.69
CA SER A 326 2.27 21.24 21.72
C SER A 326 3.58 21.96 21.41
N LEU A 327 3.55 23.29 21.43
CA LEU A 327 4.71 24.14 21.22
C LEU A 327 5.75 23.96 22.33
N GLU A 328 5.30 24.03 23.58
CA GLU A 328 6.15 23.90 24.77
C GLU A 328 6.76 22.51 24.84
N ALA A 329 6.01 21.47 24.44
CA ALA A 329 6.55 20.13 24.32
C ALA A 329 7.66 20.05 23.27
N ALA A 330 7.41 20.56 22.06
CA ALA A 330 8.42 20.57 21.00
C ALA A 330 9.69 21.34 21.42
N VAL A 331 9.54 22.50 22.06
CA VAL A 331 10.67 23.32 22.54
C VAL A 331 11.43 22.61 23.66
N SER A 332 10.73 22.04 24.64
CA SER A 332 11.37 21.33 25.76
C SER A 332 12.19 20.13 25.29
N ILE A 333 11.66 19.37 24.32
CA ILE A 333 12.33 18.23 23.71
C ILE A 333 13.53 18.71 22.90
N LEU A 334 13.31 19.61 21.94
CA LEU A 334 14.37 20.12 21.07
C LEU A 334 15.53 20.73 21.86
N CYS A 335 15.23 21.65 22.76
CA CYS A 335 16.27 22.31 23.54
C CYS A 335 16.90 21.37 24.58
N GLY A 336 16.18 20.33 25.02
CA GLY A 336 16.72 19.29 25.90
C GLY A 336 17.65 18.30 25.19
N ASP A 337 17.39 18.03 23.92
CA ASP A 337 18.18 17.11 23.09
C ASP A 337 19.39 17.78 22.43
N GLY A 338 19.22 19.03 21.98
CA GLY A 338 20.23 19.79 21.26
C GLY A 338 21.21 20.53 22.19
N ASP A 339 22.36 20.97 21.68
CA ASP A 339 23.38 21.66 22.47
C ASP A 339 22.90 23.00 23.04
N ASP A 340 23.53 23.41 24.14
CA ASP A 340 23.25 24.70 24.73
C ASP A 340 23.78 25.82 23.84
N ILE A 341 22.85 26.63 23.32
CA ILE A 341 23.12 27.78 22.48
C ILE A 341 22.76 29.11 23.16
N THR A 342 22.67 29.14 24.50
CA THR A 342 22.40 30.36 25.28
C THR A 342 23.50 31.43 25.15
N TRP A 343 24.68 31.05 24.65
CA TRP A 343 25.75 31.98 24.27
C TRP A 343 25.44 32.80 23.01
N ARG A 344 24.47 32.38 22.19
CA ARG A 344 24.19 32.98 20.88
C ARG A 344 23.67 34.41 21.06
N SER A 345 24.35 35.37 20.45
CA SER A 345 23.90 36.78 20.43
C SER A 345 22.91 37.05 19.30
N LYS A 346 22.21 38.19 19.34
CA LYS A 346 21.36 38.65 18.23
C LYS A 346 22.13 38.72 16.91
N ALA A 347 23.39 39.18 16.94
CA ALA A 347 24.24 39.24 15.74
C ALA A 347 24.47 37.83 15.15
N ASN A 348 24.78 36.86 16.00
CA ASN A 348 24.96 35.47 15.56
C ASN A 348 23.65 34.86 15.04
N GLN A 349 22.51 35.21 15.65
CA GLN A 349 21.20 34.78 15.15
C GLN A 349 20.87 35.39 13.77
N THR A 350 21.28 36.63 13.51
CA THR A 350 21.17 37.25 12.19
C THR A 350 22.09 36.58 11.16
N ASP A 351 23.32 36.21 11.54
CA ASP A 351 24.21 35.43 10.68
C ASP A 351 23.60 34.06 10.34
N TYR A 352 23.01 33.39 11.32
CA TYR A 352 22.30 32.12 11.14
C TYR A 352 21.08 32.26 10.21
N LEU A 353 20.27 33.31 10.37
CA LEU A 353 19.18 33.59 9.44
C LEU A 353 19.70 33.79 8.00
N ARG A 354 20.79 34.53 7.82
CA ARG A 354 21.41 34.73 6.49
C ARG A 354 21.89 33.42 5.86
N LEU A 355 22.44 32.51 6.67
CA LEU A 355 22.80 31.17 6.22
C LEU A 355 21.58 30.42 5.67
N LEU A 356 20.48 30.40 6.42
CA LEU A 356 19.25 29.73 5.98
C LEU A 356 18.61 30.39 4.76
N GLN A 357 18.65 31.73 4.67
CA GLN A 357 18.18 32.46 3.49
C GLN A 357 18.96 32.10 2.22
N GLY A 358 20.23 31.74 2.35
CA GLY A 358 21.02 31.19 1.25
C GLY A 358 20.53 29.83 0.74
N GLN A 359 19.71 29.11 1.52
CA GLN A 359 19.13 27.81 1.15
C GLN A 359 17.68 27.94 0.66
N SER A 360 16.85 28.67 1.40
CA SER A 360 15.45 28.95 1.04
C SER A 360 15.05 30.34 1.49
N GLU A 361 14.87 31.25 0.53
CA GLU A 361 14.34 32.59 0.81
C GLU A 361 12.89 32.52 1.36
N LEU A 362 12.16 31.48 0.97
CA LEU A 362 10.77 31.24 1.34
C LEU A 362 10.62 30.82 2.81
N ASP A 363 11.44 29.89 3.29
CA ASP A 363 11.20 29.25 4.59
C ASP A 363 12.24 29.60 5.66
N ALA A 364 13.36 30.24 5.31
CA ALA A 364 14.43 30.55 6.25
C ALA A 364 13.97 31.28 7.52
N ALA A 365 13.11 32.28 7.38
CA ALA A 365 12.64 33.07 8.52
C ALA A 365 11.74 32.27 9.47
N VAL A 366 10.92 31.37 8.93
CA VAL A 366 10.06 30.46 9.71
C VAL A 366 10.95 29.43 10.42
N TRP A 367 11.92 28.87 9.71
CA TRP A 367 12.82 27.85 10.23
C TRP A 367 13.76 28.39 11.31
N ALA A 368 14.24 29.62 11.16
CA ALA A 368 15.13 30.27 12.13
C ALA A 368 14.46 30.49 13.51
N GLU A 369 13.12 30.50 13.59
CA GLU A 369 12.41 30.59 14.87
C GLU A 369 12.51 29.31 15.72
N ILE A 370 12.81 28.16 15.11
CA ILE A 370 12.93 26.88 15.80
C ILE A 370 14.05 26.95 16.85
N THR A 371 15.26 27.31 16.43
CA THR A 371 16.42 27.41 17.33
C THR A 371 16.39 28.67 18.18
N LEU A 372 15.70 29.74 17.75
CA LEU A 372 15.57 30.98 18.53
C LEU A 372 15.02 30.71 19.94
N ARG A 373 14.07 29.77 20.05
CA ARG A 373 13.46 29.40 21.33
C ARG A 373 14.44 28.74 22.29
N CYS A 374 15.48 28.09 21.77
CA CYS A 374 16.52 27.46 22.58
C CYS A 374 17.59 28.44 23.08
N VAL A 375 17.72 29.63 22.47
CA VAL A 375 18.68 30.66 22.90
C VAL A 375 18.41 31.15 24.34
N HIS A 376 17.16 31.09 24.79
CA HIS A 376 16.78 31.48 26.16
C HIS A 376 16.23 30.32 26.97
N TRP A 377 16.49 29.08 26.56
CA TRP A 377 16.02 27.93 27.33
C TRP A 377 16.84 27.82 28.62
N PRO A 378 16.23 27.93 29.82
CA PRO A 378 16.98 28.02 31.06
C PRO A 378 17.78 26.76 31.35
N GLN A 379 19.02 26.93 31.83
CA GLN A 379 19.86 25.80 32.25
C GLN A 379 19.19 24.91 33.30
N ALA A 380 18.37 25.48 34.18
CA ALA A 380 17.62 24.74 35.19
C ALA A 380 16.54 23.80 34.60
N LEU A 381 16.08 24.04 33.38
CA LEU A 381 15.12 23.18 32.67
C LEU A 381 15.80 22.17 31.75
N ARG A 382 17.11 22.29 31.54
CA ARG A 382 17.84 21.38 30.66
C ARG A 382 18.08 20.04 31.36
N PRO A 383 17.97 18.91 30.64
CA PRO A 383 18.35 17.60 31.15
C PRO A 383 19.81 17.58 31.59
N SER A 384 20.11 16.80 32.63
CA SER A 384 21.49 16.46 32.95
C SER A 384 22.12 15.60 31.86
N GLU A 385 23.45 15.50 31.82
CA GLU A 385 24.17 14.72 30.81
C GLU A 385 23.70 13.25 30.73
N ILE A 386 23.41 12.61 31.87
CA ILE A 386 22.89 11.23 31.91
C ILE A 386 21.50 11.09 31.27
N ASN A 387 20.72 12.17 31.28
CA ASN A 387 19.38 12.23 30.71
C ASN A 387 19.40 12.69 29.25
N ARG A 388 20.55 12.97 28.64
CA ARG A 388 20.68 13.41 27.25
C ARG A 388 21.53 12.42 26.46
N PHE A 389 21.35 12.39 25.14
CA PHE A 389 22.20 11.64 24.21
C PHE A 389 22.49 12.51 23.00
N THR A 390 23.77 12.72 22.71
CA THR A 390 24.26 13.64 21.66
C THR A 390 25.14 12.90 20.66
N GLY A 391 25.00 11.57 20.59
CA GLY A 391 25.81 10.70 19.77
C GLY A 391 26.97 10.03 20.53
N PRO A 392 27.82 9.28 19.79
CA PRO A 392 27.77 9.12 18.33
C PRO A 392 26.49 8.40 17.87
N PHE A 393 25.87 8.88 16.78
CA PHE A 393 24.67 8.27 16.18
C PHE A 393 25.01 7.11 15.24
N GLN A 394 25.96 6.28 15.68
CA GLN A 394 26.55 5.19 14.92
C GLN A 394 26.51 3.93 15.78
N SER A 395 26.24 2.79 15.13
CA SER A 395 26.29 1.46 15.74
C SER A 395 26.88 0.51 14.70
N GLN A 396 27.74 -0.40 15.10
CA GLN A 396 28.29 -1.41 14.18
C GLN A 396 27.26 -2.53 13.99
N LEU A 397 27.25 -3.20 12.84
CA LEU A 397 26.37 -4.37 12.63
C LEU A 397 26.55 -5.45 13.71
N SER A 398 27.76 -5.57 14.27
CA SER A 398 28.08 -6.45 15.40
C SER A 398 27.40 -6.08 16.71
N ASP A 399 26.96 -4.83 16.88
CA ASP A 399 26.31 -4.35 18.10
C ASP A 399 24.84 -4.77 18.18
N TYR A 400 24.25 -5.13 17.03
CA TYR A 400 22.87 -5.56 16.93
C TYR A 400 22.70 -7.02 17.37
N ASN A 401 21.49 -7.32 17.86
CA ASN A 401 21.12 -8.71 18.11
C ASN A 401 21.14 -9.49 16.79
N SER A 402 21.59 -10.76 16.81
CA SER A 402 21.50 -11.66 15.66
C SER A 402 20.09 -11.80 15.04
N ARG A 403 19.04 -11.47 15.80
CA ARG A 403 17.64 -11.44 15.35
C ARG A 403 17.20 -10.10 14.72
N ALA A 404 18.06 -9.08 14.75
CA ALA A 404 17.79 -7.76 14.17
C ALA A 404 17.88 -7.80 12.64
N SER A 405 17.20 -6.86 11.98
CA SER A 405 17.35 -6.58 10.55
C SER A 405 18.07 -5.24 10.34
N PRO A 406 18.76 -5.03 9.21
CA PRO A 406 19.29 -3.72 8.85
C PRO A 406 18.21 -2.63 8.90
N LEU A 407 18.62 -1.42 9.30
CA LEU A 407 17.77 -0.24 9.32
C LEU A 407 17.35 0.15 7.90
N LEU A 408 16.05 0.38 7.68
CA LEU A 408 15.55 0.93 6.42
C LEU A 408 15.37 2.43 6.55
N PHE A 409 16.08 3.20 5.72
CA PHE A 409 15.92 4.64 5.62
C PHE A 409 15.13 4.99 4.35
N ILE A 410 14.13 5.85 4.49
CA ILE A 410 13.29 6.37 3.41
C ILE A 410 13.45 7.89 3.38
N GLY A 411 13.88 8.41 2.24
CA GLY A 411 14.01 9.86 2.00
C GLY A 411 13.36 10.25 0.68
N ASN A 412 12.65 11.38 0.68
CA ASN A 412 12.04 11.93 -0.52
C ASN A 412 13.02 12.81 -1.30
N THR A 413 13.12 12.66 -2.62
CA THR A 413 14.09 13.40 -3.46
C THR A 413 13.88 14.93 -3.54
N ALA A 414 12.72 15.40 -3.06
CA ALA A 414 12.36 16.80 -2.92
C ALA A 414 11.61 16.98 -1.59
N ASP A 415 12.16 16.43 -0.50
CA ASP A 415 11.63 16.67 0.82
C ASP A 415 11.95 18.12 1.25
N PRO A 416 10.95 18.97 1.53
CA PRO A 416 11.21 20.37 1.90
C PRO A 416 11.75 20.56 3.31
N VAL A 417 11.85 19.50 4.13
CA VAL A 417 12.15 19.54 5.57
C VAL A 417 13.21 18.53 6.02
N THR A 418 13.19 17.33 5.46
CA THR A 418 14.17 16.25 5.73
C THR A 418 14.83 15.76 4.44
N PRO A 419 15.66 16.61 3.80
CA PRO A 419 16.25 16.33 2.49
C PRO A 419 17.18 15.10 2.52
N PRO A 420 17.32 14.36 1.41
CA PRO A 420 18.17 13.16 1.36
C PRO A 420 19.65 13.42 1.64
N VAL A 421 20.12 14.67 1.58
CA VAL A 421 21.47 15.06 2.00
C VAL A 421 21.72 14.68 3.47
N ALA A 422 20.69 14.75 4.33
CA ALA A 422 20.73 14.28 5.71
C ALA A 422 20.99 12.75 5.83
N ILE A 423 20.83 11.99 4.73
CA ILE A 423 21.12 10.55 4.66
C ILE A 423 22.55 10.30 4.14
N GLY A 424 23.12 11.24 3.39
CA GLY A 424 24.46 11.13 2.77
C GLY A 424 25.59 10.96 3.79
N ASP A 425 25.52 11.64 4.94
CA ASP A 425 26.52 11.54 6.01
C ASP A 425 26.51 10.19 6.73
N TYR A 426 25.47 9.38 6.53
CA TYR A 426 25.36 8.03 7.08
C TYR A 426 25.86 6.92 6.13
N SER A 427 26.36 7.27 4.94
CA SER A 427 26.77 6.32 3.89
C SER A 427 28.26 5.93 3.89
N GLY A 428 29.05 6.45 4.84
CA GLY A 428 30.47 6.10 5.03
C GLY A 428 30.66 4.78 5.77
N GLU A 429 31.12 3.74 5.05
CA GLU A 429 31.81 2.49 5.45
C GLU A 429 31.32 1.63 6.65
N ALA A 430 30.34 2.01 7.47
CA ALA A 430 30.02 1.30 8.72
C ALA A 430 28.77 0.40 8.70
N HIS A 431 28.00 0.35 7.62
CA HIS A 431 26.80 -0.49 7.53
C HIS A 431 26.52 -0.95 6.11
N GLU A 432 26.29 -2.24 5.89
CA GLU A 432 25.50 -2.70 4.74
C GLU A 432 24.04 -2.21 4.94
N ARG A 433 23.73 -1.02 4.43
CA ARG A 433 22.39 -0.40 4.49
C ARG A 433 21.68 -0.59 3.15
N HIS A 434 20.40 -0.94 3.20
CA HIS A 434 19.52 -0.83 2.04
C HIS A 434 18.90 0.57 2.04
N PHE A 435 19.38 1.41 1.13
CA PHE A 435 18.82 2.73 0.86
C PHE A 435 17.74 2.61 -0.23
N THR A 436 16.55 3.12 0.06
CA THR A 436 15.52 3.37 -0.94
C THR A 436 15.24 4.86 -0.95
N ALA A 437 15.77 5.56 -1.96
CA ALA A 437 15.24 6.88 -2.30
C ALA A 437 13.81 6.69 -2.80
N ALA A 438 12.84 7.18 -2.04
CA ALA A 438 11.52 7.39 -2.57
C ALA A 438 11.60 8.67 -3.39
N SER A 439 11.88 8.55 -4.68
CA SER A 439 11.55 9.66 -5.56
C SER A 439 10.05 9.89 -5.40
N ALA A 440 9.64 11.14 -5.18
CA ALA A 440 8.26 11.53 -5.44
C ALA A 440 7.92 11.40 -6.94
N HIS A 441 8.70 10.66 -7.74
CA HIS A 441 8.34 9.75 -8.83
C HIS A 441 9.03 8.38 -8.61
N ALA A 442 8.39 7.45 -7.89
CA ALA A 442 8.97 6.17 -7.48
C ALA A 442 9.51 5.31 -8.65
N HIS A 443 10.77 4.84 -8.57
CA HIS A 443 11.33 3.68 -9.29
C HIS A 443 12.62 3.21 -8.58
N ALA A 444 12.76 1.93 -8.17
CA ALA A 444 13.61 0.86 -8.77
C ALA A 444 13.90 -0.20 -7.67
N HIS A 445 14.29 -1.48 -7.85
CA HIS A 445 14.48 -2.42 -8.97
C HIS A 445 14.63 -3.84 -8.34
N SER A 446 14.12 -4.90 -8.97
CA SER A 446 14.73 -6.24 -8.87
C SER A 446 14.79 -6.86 -10.27
N ILE A 447 15.89 -7.54 -10.56
CA ILE A 447 16.19 -8.18 -11.84
C ILE A 447 15.44 -9.52 -11.85
N LEU A 448 14.45 -9.64 -12.74
CA LEU A 448 13.86 -10.89 -13.19
C LEU A 448 13.70 -10.74 -14.71
N ASP A 449 14.20 -11.71 -15.47
CA ASP A 449 14.30 -11.69 -16.95
C ASP A 449 12.94 -11.81 -17.69
N GLY A 450 11.83 -11.36 -17.09
CA GLY A 450 10.51 -11.32 -17.71
C GLY A 450 9.80 -10.02 -17.41
N PHE A 451 9.23 -9.37 -18.43
CA PHE A 451 8.49 -8.11 -18.32
C PHE A 451 7.05 -8.26 -18.77
N VAL A 452 6.17 -7.50 -18.13
CA VAL A 452 4.76 -7.47 -18.49
C VAL A 452 4.46 -6.18 -19.25
N LEU A 453 3.96 -6.28 -20.49
CA LEU A 453 3.51 -5.13 -21.28
C LEU A 453 2.03 -4.86 -21.00
N LEU A 454 1.73 -3.67 -20.48
CA LEU A 454 0.36 -3.18 -20.34
C LEU A 454 -0.04 -2.29 -21.51
N GLU A 455 -1.05 -2.72 -22.26
CA GLU A 455 -1.80 -1.85 -23.16
C GLU A 455 -2.87 -1.06 -22.39
N PRO A 456 -3.29 0.11 -22.88
CA PRO A 456 -4.41 0.83 -22.29
C PRO A 456 -5.73 0.04 -22.41
N ARG A 457 -6.07 -0.65 -21.30
CA ARG A 457 -7.39 -1.05 -20.76
C ARG A 457 -7.73 -2.53 -20.61
N THR A 458 -6.98 -3.49 -21.16
CA THR A 458 -7.31 -4.91 -20.89
C THR A 458 -6.25 -5.95 -21.26
N VAL A 459 -5.20 -5.58 -21.99
CA VAL A 459 -4.24 -6.57 -22.49
C VAL A 459 -2.95 -6.46 -21.70
N VAL A 460 -2.68 -7.54 -20.97
CA VAL A 460 -1.46 -7.76 -20.21
C VAL A 460 -0.71 -8.86 -20.94
N LEU A 461 0.41 -8.55 -21.58
CA LEU A 461 1.24 -9.55 -22.25
C LEU A 461 2.41 -9.91 -21.32
N SER A 462 2.62 -11.19 -21.06
CA SER A 462 3.85 -11.68 -20.45
C SER A 462 4.88 -11.96 -21.56
N THR A 463 5.99 -11.24 -21.56
CA THR A 463 7.06 -11.40 -22.55
C THR A 463 8.42 -11.48 -21.86
N THR A 464 9.26 -12.42 -22.27
CA THR A 464 10.66 -12.53 -21.83
C THR A 464 11.54 -11.67 -22.74
N VAL A 465 12.49 -10.92 -22.18
CA VAL A 465 13.36 -9.99 -22.94
C VAL A 465 14.23 -10.70 -23.98
N ALA A 466 14.41 -12.02 -23.88
CA ALA A 466 15.34 -12.77 -24.73
C ALA A 466 14.70 -13.82 -25.67
N SER A 467 13.38 -14.09 -25.62
CA SER A 467 12.79 -15.27 -26.31
C SER A 467 11.69 -15.01 -27.34
N ALA A 468 11.37 -13.74 -27.67
CA ALA A 468 10.60 -13.50 -28.90
C ALA A 468 11.40 -14.08 -30.08
N GLN A 469 10.78 -14.74 -31.04
CA GLN A 469 11.53 -15.19 -32.22
C GLN A 469 12.20 -13.96 -32.84
N ASP A 470 13.50 -14.03 -33.14
CA ASP A 470 14.14 -12.98 -33.93
C ASP A 470 13.43 -12.95 -35.28
N GLU A 471 12.44 -12.06 -35.37
CA GLU A 471 11.64 -11.87 -36.56
C GLU A 471 12.49 -11.22 -37.67
N GLY A 472 13.78 -10.95 -37.44
CA GLY A 472 14.74 -10.43 -38.41
C GLY A 472 14.52 -8.94 -38.69
N TYR A 473 14.15 -8.16 -37.67
CA TYR A 473 14.09 -6.70 -37.77
C TYR A 473 15.50 -6.10 -37.76
N ALA A 474 15.70 -4.98 -38.45
CA ALA A 474 16.98 -4.28 -38.44
C ALA A 474 17.32 -3.70 -37.05
N GLU A 475 16.30 -3.49 -36.23
CA GLU A 475 16.32 -3.01 -34.86
C GLU A 475 16.44 -4.16 -33.83
N GLY A 476 16.64 -5.40 -34.29
CA GLY A 476 16.81 -6.60 -33.45
C GLY A 476 15.48 -7.22 -32.98
N MET A 477 15.40 -7.56 -31.70
CA MET A 477 14.23 -8.22 -31.10
C MET A 477 13.11 -7.20 -30.86
N VAL A 478 11.91 -7.46 -31.37
CA VAL A 478 10.78 -6.50 -31.33
C VAL A 478 9.51 -7.19 -30.85
N THR A 479 8.82 -6.60 -29.87
CA THR A 479 7.46 -7.00 -29.50
C THR A 479 6.44 -6.17 -30.27
N ASN A 480 5.54 -6.83 -31.00
CA ASN A 480 4.49 -6.19 -31.78
C ASN A 480 3.15 -6.17 -31.04
N THR A 481 2.48 -5.03 -31.04
CA THR A 481 1.10 -4.91 -30.55
C THR A 481 0.21 -4.22 -31.60
N ARG A 482 -1.11 -4.22 -31.37
CA ARG A 482 -2.06 -3.54 -32.26
C ARG A 482 -1.88 -2.02 -32.30
N PHE A 483 -1.10 -1.47 -31.37
CA PHE A 483 -0.87 -0.02 -31.23
C PHE A 483 0.54 0.40 -31.64
N GLY A 484 1.42 -0.53 -32.00
CA GLY A 484 2.76 -0.24 -32.47
C GLY A 484 3.73 -1.38 -32.18
N SER A 485 4.99 -1.14 -32.49
CA SER A 485 6.06 -2.12 -32.34
C SER A 485 7.11 -1.59 -31.37
N PHE A 486 7.66 -2.45 -30.53
CA PHE A 486 8.48 -2.09 -29.37
C PHE A 486 9.77 -2.90 -29.38
N PRO A 487 10.86 -2.35 -29.94
CA PRO A 487 12.18 -2.99 -29.92
C PRO A 487 12.67 -3.15 -28.49
N HIS A 488 13.19 -4.33 -28.12
CA HIS A 488 13.62 -4.64 -26.76
C HIS A 488 14.79 -3.75 -26.32
N SER A 489 15.60 -3.25 -27.27
CA SER A 489 16.62 -2.22 -27.03
C SER A 489 16.05 -0.92 -26.41
N THR A 490 14.78 -0.60 -26.64
CA THR A 490 14.10 0.54 -26.01
C THR A 490 13.52 0.24 -24.63
N ILE A 491 13.52 -1.04 -24.23
CA ILE A 491 12.92 -1.56 -23.00
C ILE A 491 14.00 -1.90 -21.98
N ILE A 492 15.08 -2.56 -22.43
CA ILE A 492 16.20 -2.99 -21.59
C ILE A 492 16.88 -1.79 -20.95
N GLY A 493 17.19 -1.91 -19.65
CA GLY A 493 17.82 -0.85 -18.87
C GLY A 493 16.84 0.26 -18.43
N GLN A 494 15.58 0.22 -18.85
CA GLN A 494 14.56 1.13 -18.35
C GLN A 494 14.03 0.66 -16.98
N PRO A 495 13.70 1.58 -16.05
CA PRO A 495 13.11 1.23 -14.78
C PRO A 495 11.77 0.51 -14.91
N TRP A 496 11.50 -0.41 -13.98
CA TRP A 496 10.19 -1.06 -13.85
C TRP A 496 9.08 -0.04 -13.60
N GLY A 497 8.09 0.02 -14.49
CA GLY A 497 6.99 0.98 -14.50
C GLY A 497 7.10 2.02 -15.62
N SER A 498 8.21 2.01 -16.38
CA SER A 498 8.43 2.94 -17.49
C SER A 498 7.37 2.80 -18.58
N GLN A 499 6.95 3.96 -19.11
CA GLN A 499 6.14 4.03 -20.32
C GLN A 499 7.07 4.04 -21.54
N ILE A 500 6.94 3.02 -22.40
CA ILE A 500 7.73 2.88 -23.61
C ILE A 500 6.87 3.26 -24.81
N ARG A 501 7.42 4.13 -25.65
CA ARG A 501 6.75 4.59 -26.88
C ARG A 501 7.04 3.63 -28.03
N ALA A 502 6.05 3.42 -28.90
CA ALA A 502 6.22 2.60 -30.09
C ALA A 502 7.29 3.18 -31.03
N SER A 503 7.95 2.31 -31.77
CA SER A 503 8.94 2.62 -32.80
C SER A 503 8.41 2.32 -34.21
N ILE A 504 8.93 3.05 -35.18
CA ILE A 504 8.74 2.82 -36.61
C ILE A 504 9.68 1.68 -37.00
N VAL A 505 9.11 0.51 -37.20
CA VAL A 505 9.79 -0.65 -37.79
C VAL A 505 9.03 -1.08 -39.05
N ASP A 506 9.76 -1.60 -40.04
CA ASP A 506 9.17 -2.08 -41.27
C ASP A 506 8.45 -3.43 -41.04
N THR A 507 7.18 -3.35 -40.66
CA THR A 507 6.30 -4.51 -40.51
C THR A 507 5.68 -4.96 -41.83
N GLY A 508 5.92 -4.24 -42.94
CA GLY A 508 5.06 -4.27 -44.13
C GLY A 508 5.69 -4.78 -45.43
N SER A 509 7.02 -4.91 -45.54
CA SER A 509 7.66 -5.34 -46.80
C SER A 509 7.78 -6.87 -46.97
N ARG A 510 7.50 -7.67 -45.94
CA ARG A 510 7.71 -9.13 -45.95
C ARG A 510 6.60 -9.95 -46.61
N GLY A 511 5.33 -9.53 -46.51
CA GLY A 511 4.22 -10.23 -47.18
C GLY A 511 4.34 -10.25 -48.72
N ARG A 512 5.10 -9.31 -49.31
CA ARG A 512 5.39 -9.27 -50.76
C ARG A 512 6.73 -9.90 -51.15
N LYS A 513 7.73 -9.91 -50.26
CA LYS A 513 9.05 -10.50 -50.54
C LYS A 513 9.02 -12.03 -50.51
N GLU A 514 8.26 -12.65 -49.61
CA GLU A 514 8.11 -14.12 -49.58
C GLU A 514 7.39 -14.65 -50.82
N GLN A 515 6.38 -13.94 -51.36
CA GLN A 515 5.75 -14.33 -52.63
C GLN A 515 6.68 -14.21 -53.85
N LYS A 516 7.61 -13.24 -53.86
CA LYS A 516 8.62 -13.11 -54.91
C LYS A 516 9.69 -14.21 -54.83
N ASN A 517 10.09 -14.60 -53.61
CA ASN A 517 11.05 -15.68 -53.40
C ASN A 517 10.43 -17.08 -53.61
N ALA A 518 9.14 -17.27 -53.34
CA ALA A 518 8.41 -18.50 -53.68
C ALA A 518 8.24 -18.67 -55.20
N LYS A 519 8.06 -17.58 -55.96
CA LYS A 519 8.07 -17.61 -57.44
C LYS A 519 9.45 -17.86 -58.04
N LYS A 520 10.53 -17.47 -57.35
CA LYS A 520 11.91 -17.75 -57.77
C LYS A 520 12.35 -19.18 -57.41
N ARG A 521 11.91 -19.73 -56.28
CA ARG A 521 12.18 -21.13 -55.88
C ARG A 521 11.46 -22.15 -56.78
N LYS A 522 10.22 -21.88 -57.19
CA LYS A 522 9.52 -22.71 -58.21
C LYS A 522 10.16 -22.68 -59.62
N ALA A 523 11.09 -21.77 -59.90
CA ALA A 523 11.85 -21.75 -61.15
C ALA A 523 13.26 -22.37 -61.00
N ALA A 524 13.71 -22.63 -59.78
CA ALA A 524 15.04 -23.19 -59.49
C ALA A 524 14.99 -24.70 -59.17
N ASP A 525 13.87 -25.23 -58.67
CA ASP A 525 13.68 -26.68 -58.42
C ASP A 525 13.46 -27.52 -59.70
N ALA A 526 13.76 -26.97 -60.88
CA ALA A 526 13.69 -27.68 -62.16
C ALA A 526 15.06 -28.11 -62.72
N LEU A 527 16.17 -27.75 -62.06
CA LEU A 527 17.50 -28.12 -62.50
C LEU A 527 18.38 -28.53 -61.31
N ASP A 528 19.01 -29.68 -61.49
CA ASP A 528 20.16 -30.23 -60.76
C ASP A 528 19.90 -30.98 -59.45
N GLN A 529 19.46 -32.24 -59.64
CA GLN A 529 20.07 -33.39 -58.97
C GLN A 529 21.48 -33.60 -59.52
N ALA A 530 22.53 -33.49 -58.70
CA ALA A 530 23.71 -34.37 -58.74
C ALA A 530 24.69 -34.02 -57.62
N ASP A 531 24.91 -35.05 -56.80
CA ASP A 531 26.14 -35.45 -56.12
C ASP A 531 26.74 -34.71 -54.92
N GLN A 532 27.03 -35.59 -53.96
CA GLN A 532 27.63 -35.45 -52.64
C GLN A 532 29.16 -35.34 -52.74
N ALA A 533 29.77 -34.63 -51.79
CA ALA A 533 30.56 -35.22 -50.69
C ALA A 533 31.78 -34.36 -50.29
N ASP A 534 31.96 -34.33 -48.98
CA ASP A 534 33.21 -34.19 -48.22
C ASP A 534 33.86 -32.82 -47.92
N GLN A 535 33.83 -32.57 -46.61
CA GLN A 535 34.95 -32.27 -45.70
C GLN A 535 35.11 -30.85 -45.14
N ASP A 536 35.37 -30.88 -43.83
CA ASP A 536 35.55 -29.82 -42.86
C ASP A 536 36.65 -28.81 -43.21
N GLY A 537 36.49 -27.59 -42.75
CA GLY A 537 37.57 -26.60 -42.70
C GLY A 537 37.09 -25.16 -42.62
N ASP A 538 36.79 -24.73 -41.39
CA ASP A 538 36.94 -23.38 -40.84
C ASP A 538 36.91 -22.18 -41.82
N GLN A 539 35.85 -21.37 -41.70
CA GLN A 539 36.00 -19.92 -41.75
C GLN A 539 34.94 -19.25 -40.88
N SER A 540 35.36 -18.93 -39.66
CA SER A 540 34.85 -17.77 -38.94
C SER A 540 34.85 -16.52 -39.84
N VAL A 541 33.66 -16.01 -40.13
CA VAL A 541 33.47 -14.61 -40.54
C VAL A 541 32.38 -14.04 -39.65
N GLY A 542 32.81 -13.38 -38.58
CA GLY A 542 31.99 -12.41 -37.88
C GLY A 542 31.58 -11.30 -38.85
N GLY A 543 30.30 -11.00 -38.84
CA GLY A 543 29.76 -9.75 -39.32
C GLY A 543 28.75 -9.30 -38.29
N ASP A 544 29.19 -8.50 -37.32
CA ASP A 544 28.30 -7.72 -36.47
C ASP A 544 27.43 -6.85 -37.38
N VAL A 545 26.20 -7.29 -37.61
CA VAL A 545 25.19 -6.44 -38.25
C VAL A 545 24.83 -5.39 -37.20
N ALA A 546 25.39 -4.19 -37.34
CA ALA A 546 25.08 -3.07 -36.48
C ALA A 546 23.54 -2.89 -36.40
N VAL A 547 22.98 -3.14 -35.21
CA VAL A 547 21.55 -2.97 -34.94
C VAL A 547 21.20 -1.51 -35.16
N LYS A 548 20.19 -1.26 -35.99
CA LYS A 548 19.75 0.10 -36.31
C LYS A 548 19.05 0.72 -35.10
N ASP A 549 19.39 1.97 -34.79
CA ASP A 549 18.72 2.70 -33.71
C ASP A 549 17.22 2.90 -33.99
N PRO A 550 16.35 2.58 -33.03
CA PRO A 550 14.91 2.64 -33.22
C PRO A 550 14.39 4.08 -33.26
N VAL A 551 13.58 4.40 -34.26
CA VAL A 551 12.95 5.72 -34.43
C VAL A 551 11.53 5.70 -33.87
N PHE A 552 11.14 6.66 -33.03
CA PHE A 552 9.81 6.66 -32.41
C PHE A 552 8.66 6.92 -33.39
N ALA A 553 7.57 6.18 -33.25
CA ALA A 553 6.32 6.35 -33.98
C ALA A 553 5.48 7.52 -33.44
N SER A 554 4.53 8.02 -34.23
CA SER A 554 3.68 9.16 -33.86
C SER A 554 2.67 8.86 -32.75
N SER A 555 2.33 7.61 -32.50
CA SER A 555 1.37 7.17 -31.47
C SER A 555 1.64 5.72 -31.05
N GLY A 556 1.17 5.34 -29.86
CA GLY A 556 1.33 4.00 -29.30
C GLY A 556 2.31 3.99 -28.13
N PHE A 557 1.90 3.40 -27.01
CA PHE A 557 2.73 3.21 -25.84
C PHE A 557 2.34 1.93 -25.10
N VAL A 558 3.28 1.42 -24.30
CA VAL A 558 3.11 0.30 -23.37
C VAL A 558 3.75 0.68 -22.04
N HIS A 559 3.33 0.05 -20.94
CA HIS A 559 4.06 0.13 -19.66
C HIS A 559 4.72 -1.21 -19.36
N VAL A 560 5.93 -1.15 -18.82
CA VAL A 560 6.76 -2.32 -18.51
C VAL A 560 6.69 -2.58 -17.02
N LEU A 561 5.98 -3.61 -16.57
CA LEU A 561 5.79 -3.90 -15.15
C LEU A 561 6.52 -5.17 -14.69
N PRO A 562 6.96 -5.22 -13.41
CA PRO A 562 7.49 -6.45 -12.85
C PRO A 562 6.35 -7.49 -12.74
N PRO A 563 6.66 -8.78 -12.93
CA PRO A 563 5.65 -9.83 -12.81
C PRO A 563 5.17 -9.93 -11.36
N THR A 564 3.85 -9.94 -11.18
CA THR A 564 3.20 -10.18 -9.90
C THR A 564 2.09 -11.22 -10.10
N PRO A 565 1.71 -12.00 -9.08
CA PRO A 565 0.56 -12.91 -9.15
C PRO A 565 -0.72 -12.24 -9.69
N GLU A 566 -0.97 -10.98 -9.33
CA GLU A 566 -2.13 -10.21 -9.81
C GLU A 566 -2.03 -9.92 -11.31
N ASN A 567 -0.91 -9.36 -11.76
CA ASN A 567 -0.71 -9.04 -13.18
C ASN A 567 -0.66 -10.31 -14.03
N TRP A 568 -0.03 -11.37 -13.52
CA TRP A 568 -0.02 -12.69 -14.11
C TRP A 568 -1.45 -13.23 -14.29
N THR A 569 -2.25 -13.20 -13.22
CA THR A 569 -3.65 -13.66 -13.25
C THR A 569 -4.49 -12.92 -14.30
N VAL A 570 -4.29 -11.60 -14.43
CA VAL A 570 -4.99 -10.80 -15.44
C VAL A 570 -4.49 -11.08 -16.86
N SER A 571 -3.24 -11.51 -17.02
CA SER A 571 -2.66 -11.89 -18.32
C SER A 571 -3.14 -13.26 -18.85
N LEU A 572 -3.68 -14.11 -17.96
CA LEU A 572 -4.12 -15.44 -18.34
C LEU A 572 -5.31 -15.39 -19.31
N PRO A 573 -5.37 -16.27 -20.33
CA PRO A 573 -6.50 -16.32 -21.24
C PRO A 573 -7.81 -16.65 -20.52
N HIS A 574 -8.88 -15.90 -20.78
CA HIS A 574 -10.23 -16.10 -20.20
C HIS A 574 -10.95 -17.42 -20.59
N ARG A 575 -10.25 -18.39 -21.19
CA ARG A 575 -10.83 -19.67 -21.64
C ARG A 575 -10.75 -20.80 -20.60
N THR A 576 -10.01 -20.60 -19.50
CA THR A 576 -9.81 -21.61 -18.46
C THR A 576 -10.50 -21.22 -17.16
N GLN A 577 -10.72 -22.21 -16.27
CA GLN A 577 -11.09 -21.94 -14.88
C GLN A 577 -9.90 -21.25 -14.19
N VAL A 578 -10.11 -20.00 -13.76
CA VAL A 578 -9.09 -19.16 -13.12
C VAL A 578 -9.68 -18.66 -11.80
N VAL A 579 -8.97 -18.88 -10.70
CA VAL A 579 -9.29 -18.26 -9.41
C VAL A 579 -8.78 -16.82 -9.47
N TYR A 580 -9.67 -15.83 -9.36
CA TYR A 580 -9.28 -14.42 -9.50
C TYR A 580 -8.80 -13.82 -8.17
N THR A 581 -8.13 -12.67 -8.25
CA THR A 581 -7.57 -11.96 -7.09
C THR A 581 -8.52 -11.80 -5.90
N PRO A 582 -9.78 -11.38 -6.08
CA PRO A 582 -10.70 -11.25 -4.95
C PRO A 582 -10.93 -12.58 -4.22
N ASP A 583 -11.06 -13.68 -4.97
CA ASP A 583 -11.26 -15.01 -4.42
C ASP A 583 -9.98 -15.51 -3.71
N TYR A 584 -8.84 -15.59 -4.42
CA TYR A 584 -7.63 -16.16 -3.82
C TYR A 584 -7.09 -15.32 -2.65
N SER A 585 -7.23 -13.99 -2.70
CA SER A 585 -6.81 -13.11 -1.60
C SER A 585 -7.63 -13.36 -0.35
N TYR A 586 -8.95 -13.51 -0.50
CA TYR A 586 -9.86 -13.83 0.60
C TYR A 586 -9.62 -15.24 1.14
N VAL A 587 -9.39 -16.22 0.26
CA VAL A 587 -9.09 -17.61 0.62
C VAL A 587 -7.79 -17.70 1.42
N LEU A 588 -6.69 -17.13 0.92
CA LEU A 588 -5.39 -17.14 1.60
C LEU A 588 -5.46 -16.42 2.96
N HIS A 589 -6.15 -15.29 3.01
CA HIS A 589 -6.35 -14.55 4.27
C HIS A 589 -7.17 -15.35 5.29
N ARG A 590 -8.32 -15.91 4.87
CA ARG A 590 -9.24 -16.61 5.76
C ARG A 590 -8.73 -17.98 6.20
N MET A 591 -7.94 -18.66 5.39
CA MET A 591 -7.22 -19.88 5.80
C MET A 591 -6.00 -19.57 6.68
N ALA A 592 -5.74 -18.28 6.95
CA ALA A 592 -4.57 -17.80 7.68
C ALA A 592 -3.30 -18.40 7.09
N VAL A 593 -3.05 -18.24 5.79
CA VAL A 593 -1.81 -18.68 5.11
C VAL A 593 -0.68 -17.69 5.40
N ARG A 594 0.51 -18.24 5.60
CA ARG A 594 1.59 -17.67 6.40
C ARG A 594 2.97 -17.90 5.77
N PRO A 595 3.94 -16.96 5.69
CA PRO A 595 5.35 -17.31 5.57
C PRO A 595 5.73 -18.53 6.43
N GLY A 596 6.21 -19.60 5.79
CA GLY A 596 6.48 -20.88 6.45
C GLY A 596 5.33 -21.89 6.42
N SER A 597 4.13 -21.49 5.98
CA SER A 597 3.00 -22.41 5.77
C SER A 597 3.34 -23.49 4.76
N ARG A 598 2.73 -24.64 4.98
CA ARG A 598 2.79 -25.78 4.08
C ARG A 598 1.39 -25.94 3.50
N LEU A 599 1.20 -25.44 2.28
CA LEU A 599 -0.10 -25.37 1.64
C LEU A 599 -0.27 -26.51 0.64
N ILE A 600 -1.36 -27.26 0.73
CA ILE A 600 -1.79 -28.15 -0.36
C ILE A 600 -2.73 -27.38 -1.27
N GLU A 601 -2.46 -27.45 -2.57
CA GLU A 601 -3.36 -27.02 -3.63
C GLU A 601 -3.69 -28.25 -4.49
N ALA A 602 -4.97 -28.51 -4.73
CA ALA A 602 -5.39 -29.60 -5.60
C ALA A 602 -6.28 -29.04 -6.72
N GLY A 603 -5.82 -29.22 -7.96
CA GLY A 603 -6.30 -28.46 -9.11
C GLY A 603 -5.40 -27.25 -9.37
N SER A 604 -4.17 -27.49 -9.84
CA SER A 604 -3.24 -26.41 -10.21
C SER A 604 -3.83 -25.47 -11.27
N GLY A 605 -4.69 -26.01 -12.15
CA GLY A 605 -5.49 -25.20 -13.06
C GLY A 605 -4.61 -24.33 -13.96
N SER A 606 -4.85 -23.02 -13.94
CA SER A 606 -4.06 -22.05 -14.70
C SER A 606 -2.80 -21.55 -13.99
N GLY A 607 -2.49 -22.05 -12.79
CA GLY A 607 -1.38 -21.59 -11.96
C GLY A 607 -1.62 -20.25 -11.26
N SER A 608 -2.81 -19.64 -11.40
CA SER A 608 -3.12 -18.34 -10.81
C SER A 608 -3.07 -18.34 -9.27
N PHE A 609 -3.79 -19.29 -8.64
CA PHE A 609 -3.74 -19.46 -7.19
C PHE A 609 -2.34 -19.90 -6.74
N THR A 610 -1.69 -20.80 -7.48
CA THR A 610 -0.32 -21.27 -7.21
C THR A 610 0.67 -20.13 -7.04
N HIS A 611 0.67 -19.11 -7.92
CA HIS A 611 1.56 -17.95 -7.81
C HIS A 611 1.26 -17.11 -6.57
N ALA A 612 -0.03 -16.89 -6.25
CA ALA A 612 -0.43 -16.13 -5.06
C ALA A 612 -0.06 -16.89 -3.78
N ALA A 613 -0.28 -18.21 -3.75
CA ALA A 613 0.10 -19.09 -2.66
C ALA A 613 1.61 -19.15 -2.47
N ALA A 614 2.39 -19.24 -3.55
CA ALA A 614 3.85 -19.24 -3.49
C ALA A 614 4.39 -17.98 -2.80
N ARG A 615 3.84 -16.81 -3.16
CA ARG A 615 4.17 -15.55 -2.48
C ARG A 615 3.73 -15.55 -1.01
N ALA A 616 2.56 -16.10 -0.70
CA ALA A 616 2.02 -16.14 0.65
C ALA A 616 2.80 -17.06 1.60
N VAL A 617 3.33 -18.20 1.12
CA VAL A 617 4.10 -19.12 1.96
C VAL A 617 5.59 -18.77 2.06
N PHE A 618 6.09 -17.87 1.21
CA PHE A 618 7.52 -17.59 1.10
C PHE A 618 8.09 -16.97 2.39
N ASN A 619 9.18 -17.56 2.89
CA ASN A 619 9.92 -17.08 4.08
C ASN A 619 11.45 -16.99 3.88
N GLY A 620 11.95 -17.01 2.64
CA GLY A 620 13.37 -16.79 2.32
C GLY A 620 13.94 -17.71 1.22
N HIS A 621 15.05 -17.29 0.59
CA HIS A 621 15.79 -18.07 -0.40
C HIS A 621 16.80 -19.03 0.24
N PRO A 622 17.26 -20.08 -0.47
CA PRO A 622 18.43 -20.85 -0.05
C PRO A 622 19.64 -19.94 0.18
N ARG A 623 20.25 -20.00 1.38
CA ARG A 623 21.59 -19.43 1.56
C ARG A 623 22.52 -20.15 0.58
N CYS A 624 23.08 -19.42 -0.39
CA CYS A 624 24.19 -19.93 -1.18
C CYS A 624 25.31 -20.28 -0.21
N ALA A 625 25.66 -21.57 -0.13
CA ALA A 625 26.86 -22.00 0.55
C ALA A 625 28.06 -21.43 -0.21
N VAL A 626 28.59 -20.31 0.26
CA VAL A 626 29.92 -19.86 -0.14
C VAL A 626 30.89 -20.81 0.55
N THR A 627 31.44 -21.75 -0.20
CA THR A 627 32.52 -22.63 0.26
C THR A 627 33.80 -21.81 0.36
N THR A 628 34.06 -21.19 1.51
CA THR A 628 35.43 -20.84 1.90
C THR A 628 36.08 -22.07 2.54
N GLU A 629 37.21 -22.52 2.00
CA GLU A 629 37.94 -23.75 2.34
C GLU A 629 38.59 -23.75 3.76
N SER A 630 37.94 -23.22 4.80
CA SER A 630 38.56 -23.12 6.13
C SER A 630 37.82 -23.80 7.29
N ASP A 631 36.67 -24.43 7.09
CA ASP A 631 35.97 -25.13 8.19
C ASP A 631 35.98 -26.65 8.01
N VAL A 632 37.13 -27.27 8.32
CA VAL A 632 37.21 -28.69 8.65
C VAL A 632 36.97 -28.82 10.17
N GLY A 633 35.70 -28.81 10.55
CA GLY A 633 35.26 -29.04 11.93
C GLY A 633 33.94 -29.79 11.92
N GLY A 634 33.99 -31.10 12.13
CA GLY A 634 32.81 -31.96 12.18
C GLY A 634 31.85 -31.55 13.30
N GLY A 635 30.65 -31.11 12.89
CA GLY A 635 29.50 -30.90 13.75
C GLY A 635 28.25 -31.38 13.01
N GLU A 636 27.45 -32.20 13.68
CA GLU A 636 26.26 -32.87 13.14
C GLU A 636 25.28 -31.89 12.47
N GLN A 637 24.79 -32.28 11.28
CA GLN A 637 23.75 -31.59 10.53
C GLN A 637 22.43 -31.56 11.32
N ASN A 638 22.24 -30.55 12.16
CA ASN A 638 20.96 -30.30 12.82
C ASN A 638 20.22 -29.13 12.15
N GLY A 639 19.13 -29.46 11.44
CA GLY A 639 17.99 -28.60 11.17
C GLY A 639 18.07 -27.70 9.94
N ALA A 640 17.66 -28.21 8.78
CA ALA A 640 17.20 -27.35 7.69
C ALA A 640 16.03 -26.50 8.19
N GLU A 641 16.16 -25.18 8.22
CA GLU A 641 15.04 -24.26 8.52
C GLU A 641 13.83 -24.64 7.66
N GLU A 642 12.72 -25.03 8.29
CA GLU A 642 11.55 -25.58 7.60
C GLU A 642 10.86 -24.45 6.80
N ARG A 643 11.16 -24.37 5.49
CA ARG A 643 10.65 -23.33 4.59
C ARG A 643 9.19 -23.56 4.24
N GLY A 644 8.48 -22.48 3.96
CA GLY A 644 7.13 -22.57 3.42
C GLY A 644 7.12 -23.19 2.03
N LYS A 645 6.10 -23.99 1.76
CA LYS A 645 5.98 -24.80 0.54
C LYS A 645 4.55 -24.82 0.04
N VAL A 646 4.39 -24.81 -1.29
CA VAL A 646 3.12 -25.12 -1.95
C VAL A 646 3.24 -26.49 -2.59
N PHE A 647 2.40 -27.44 -2.18
CA PHE A 647 2.27 -28.76 -2.77
C PHE A 647 1.09 -28.72 -3.73
N SER A 648 1.38 -28.52 -5.01
CA SER A 648 0.35 -28.36 -6.05
C SER A 648 0.15 -29.70 -6.77
N PHE A 649 -1.08 -30.21 -6.77
CA PHE A 649 -1.45 -31.48 -7.40
C PHE A 649 -2.32 -31.25 -8.63
N GLU A 650 -1.90 -31.80 -9.77
CA GLU A 650 -2.62 -31.72 -11.05
C GLU A 650 -2.95 -33.11 -11.57
N PHE A 651 -4.20 -33.32 -11.96
CA PHE A 651 -4.69 -34.60 -12.48
C PHE A 651 -4.27 -34.84 -13.93
N HIS A 652 -4.24 -33.80 -14.77
CA HIS A 652 -3.94 -33.94 -16.19
C HIS A 652 -2.43 -33.87 -16.45
N GLN A 653 -1.83 -34.98 -16.87
CA GLN A 653 -0.39 -35.11 -17.10
C GLN A 653 0.20 -33.98 -17.98
N GLU A 654 -0.46 -33.65 -19.10
CA GLU A 654 0.05 -32.58 -19.98
C GLU A 654 0.02 -31.20 -19.32
N ARG A 655 -0.92 -30.96 -18.41
CA ARG A 655 -1.03 -29.68 -17.70
C ARG A 655 -0.03 -29.62 -16.56
N HIS A 656 0.16 -30.71 -15.83
CA HIS A 656 1.23 -30.86 -14.85
C HIS A 656 2.60 -30.55 -15.47
N ALA A 657 2.92 -31.13 -16.63
CA ALA A 657 4.18 -30.88 -17.32
C ALA A 657 4.39 -29.39 -17.63
N LYS A 658 3.33 -28.70 -18.06
CA LYS A 658 3.37 -27.24 -18.31
C LYS A 658 3.57 -26.43 -17.04
N VAL A 659 2.82 -26.73 -15.98
CA VAL A 659 2.93 -26.05 -14.68
C VAL A 659 4.34 -26.24 -14.11
N LYS A 660 4.91 -27.44 -14.19
CA LYS A 660 6.27 -27.73 -13.71
C LYS A 660 7.30 -26.86 -14.43
N VAL A 661 7.27 -26.85 -15.76
CA VAL A 661 8.18 -26.02 -16.57
C VAL A 661 7.97 -24.53 -16.30
N GLU A 662 6.73 -24.08 -16.12
CA GLU A 662 6.42 -22.68 -15.79
C GLU A 662 6.97 -22.29 -14.42
N MET A 663 6.81 -23.14 -13.39
CA MET A 663 7.39 -22.90 -12.06
C MET A 663 8.92 -22.86 -12.10
N GLU A 664 9.56 -23.69 -12.93
CA GLU A 664 11.01 -23.64 -13.16
C GLU A 664 11.42 -22.32 -13.81
N GLN A 665 10.74 -21.92 -14.90
CA GLN A 665 11.00 -20.67 -15.63
C GLN A 665 10.78 -19.42 -14.77
N HIS A 666 9.81 -19.46 -13.86
CA HIS A 666 9.52 -18.35 -12.95
C HIS A 666 10.37 -18.36 -11.67
N GLY A 667 11.30 -19.33 -11.52
CA GLY A 667 12.14 -19.44 -10.33
C GLY A 667 11.38 -19.87 -9.06
N LEU A 668 10.20 -20.48 -9.21
CA LEU A 668 9.33 -20.91 -8.12
C LEU A 668 9.46 -22.40 -7.78
N HIS A 669 10.24 -23.18 -8.53
CA HIS A 669 10.43 -24.63 -8.32
C HIS A 669 10.93 -24.99 -6.92
N ASP A 670 11.68 -24.10 -6.26
CA ASP A 670 12.14 -24.28 -4.89
C ASP A 670 11.02 -24.10 -3.84
N ILE A 671 9.91 -23.46 -4.18
CA ILE A 671 8.79 -23.19 -3.26
C ILE A 671 7.58 -24.07 -3.61
N VAL A 672 7.36 -24.28 -4.91
CA VAL A 672 6.21 -25.01 -5.46
C VAL A 672 6.64 -26.39 -5.90
N ILE A 673 6.13 -27.41 -5.23
CA ILE A 673 6.30 -28.82 -5.57
C ILE A 673 5.08 -29.26 -6.37
N ALA A 674 5.21 -29.26 -7.70
CA ALA A 674 4.16 -29.65 -8.63
C ALA A 674 4.16 -31.17 -8.88
N SER A 675 3.09 -31.87 -8.51
CA SER A 675 2.94 -33.32 -8.62
C SER A 675 1.78 -33.71 -9.55
N HIS A 676 2.02 -34.67 -10.43
CA HIS A 676 0.95 -35.32 -11.20
C HIS A 676 0.24 -36.35 -10.34
N ARG A 677 -1.05 -36.19 -10.07
CA ARG A 677 -1.79 -37.08 -9.16
C ARG A 677 -3.31 -37.07 -9.34
N ASP A 678 -3.91 -38.26 -9.23
CA ASP A 678 -5.34 -38.43 -8.94
C ASP A 678 -5.56 -38.41 -7.42
N VAL A 679 -5.82 -37.22 -6.88
CA VAL A 679 -5.97 -37.01 -5.42
C VAL A 679 -7.19 -37.71 -4.83
N TYR A 680 -8.15 -38.16 -5.65
CA TYR A 680 -9.30 -38.93 -5.17
C TYR A 680 -8.94 -40.37 -4.81
N LYS A 681 -7.92 -40.94 -5.47
CA LYS A 681 -7.49 -42.33 -5.25
C LYS A 681 -6.20 -42.41 -4.43
N ASP A 682 -5.24 -41.57 -4.77
CA ASP A 682 -3.86 -41.70 -4.30
C ASP A 682 -3.51 -40.73 -3.17
N GLY A 683 -4.45 -39.86 -2.79
CA GLY A 683 -4.29 -38.87 -1.74
C GLY A 683 -3.18 -37.85 -2.01
N PHE A 684 -2.64 -37.27 -0.92
CA PHE A 684 -1.81 -36.07 -0.95
C PHE A 684 -0.36 -36.28 -0.49
N LEU A 685 0.09 -37.54 -0.36
CA LEU A 685 1.49 -37.82 0.00
C LEU A 685 2.42 -37.46 -1.16
N VAL A 686 3.58 -36.89 -0.84
CA VAL A 686 4.57 -36.45 -1.84
C VAL A 686 5.52 -37.61 -2.12
N HIS A 687 5.83 -37.83 -3.40
CA HIS A 687 6.80 -38.83 -3.82
C HIS A 687 8.16 -38.17 -3.98
N ASP A 688 9.18 -38.73 -3.32
CA ASP A 688 10.56 -38.41 -3.67
C ASP A 688 11.01 -39.35 -4.80
N GLU A 689 11.28 -38.79 -5.98
CA GLU A 689 11.72 -39.56 -7.16
C GLU A 689 13.09 -40.21 -6.95
N LEU A 690 13.90 -39.74 -6.00
CA LEU A 690 15.24 -40.25 -5.71
C LEU A 690 15.24 -41.38 -4.67
N GLU A 691 14.36 -41.31 -3.66
CA GLU A 691 14.33 -42.26 -2.54
C GLU A 691 13.19 -43.30 -2.63
N GLY A 692 12.20 -43.10 -3.51
CA GLY A 692 11.07 -44.01 -3.69
C GLY A 692 10.11 -44.07 -2.49
N THR A 693 10.27 -43.19 -1.50
CA THR A 693 9.45 -43.13 -0.29
C THR A 693 8.33 -42.08 -0.43
N LYS A 694 7.15 -42.37 0.14
CA LYS A 694 6.04 -41.41 0.25
C LYS A 694 6.20 -40.64 1.56
N THR A 695 6.30 -39.31 1.48
CA THR A 695 6.44 -38.45 2.65
C THR A 695 5.22 -37.55 2.84
N SER A 696 4.93 -37.20 4.09
CA SER A 696 3.83 -36.28 4.40
C SER A 696 4.23 -34.85 4.05
N PRO A 697 3.38 -34.10 3.33
CA PRO A 697 3.60 -32.68 3.15
C PRO A 697 3.42 -31.88 4.45
N ARG A 698 2.91 -32.47 5.55
CA ARG A 698 2.62 -31.79 6.82
C ARG A 698 1.89 -30.47 6.61
N ALA A 699 0.78 -30.53 5.88
CA ALA A 699 0.08 -29.33 5.45
C ALA A 699 -0.68 -28.66 6.60
N THR A 700 -0.56 -27.33 6.67
CA THR A 700 -1.27 -26.46 7.61
C THR A 700 -2.50 -25.80 6.98
N SER A 701 -2.54 -25.75 5.64
CA SER A 701 -3.64 -25.17 4.88
C SER A 701 -3.90 -25.98 3.61
N VAL A 702 -5.16 -26.10 3.20
CA VAL A 702 -5.57 -26.89 2.04
C VAL A 702 -6.57 -26.12 1.19
N PHE A 703 -6.29 -25.99 -0.11
CA PHE A 703 -7.19 -25.43 -1.10
C PHE A 703 -7.55 -26.48 -2.15
N LEU A 704 -8.85 -26.74 -2.34
CA LEU A 704 -9.35 -27.71 -3.31
C LEU A 704 -10.20 -27.01 -4.37
N ASP A 705 -9.68 -26.94 -5.60
CA ASP A 705 -10.43 -26.56 -6.81
C ASP A 705 -10.62 -27.80 -7.68
N LEU A 706 -11.64 -28.59 -7.31
CA LEU A 706 -11.88 -29.93 -7.81
C LEU A 706 -13.35 -30.10 -8.19
N PRO A 707 -13.69 -30.93 -9.20
CA PRO A 707 -15.10 -31.23 -9.54
C PRO A 707 -15.90 -31.88 -8.41
N ALA A 708 -15.25 -32.76 -7.63
CA ALA A 708 -15.83 -33.51 -6.53
C ALA A 708 -14.93 -33.45 -5.27
N PRO A 709 -14.81 -32.30 -4.59
CA PRO A 709 -13.90 -32.15 -3.45
C PRO A 709 -14.25 -33.08 -2.28
N TRP A 710 -15.52 -33.50 -2.15
CA TRP A 710 -15.95 -34.49 -1.14
C TRP A 710 -15.30 -35.86 -1.28
N GLU A 711 -14.78 -36.23 -2.46
CA GLU A 711 -14.05 -37.49 -2.65
C GLU A 711 -12.57 -37.39 -2.25
N ALA A 712 -12.03 -36.17 -2.18
CA ALA A 712 -10.66 -35.91 -1.73
C ALA A 712 -10.56 -35.77 -0.20
N ILE A 713 -11.63 -35.30 0.46
CA ILE A 713 -11.67 -35.09 1.92
C ILE A 713 -11.29 -36.34 2.76
N PRO A 714 -11.67 -37.59 2.40
CA PRO A 714 -11.26 -38.77 3.15
C PRO A 714 -9.74 -38.92 3.31
N HIS A 715 -8.95 -38.40 2.35
CA HIS A 715 -7.48 -38.39 2.38
C HIS A 715 -6.89 -37.24 3.22
N LEU A 716 -7.73 -36.36 3.75
CA LEU A 716 -7.38 -35.17 4.55
C LEU A 716 -7.92 -35.33 5.97
N THR A 717 -7.52 -36.42 6.62
CA THR A 717 -7.93 -36.80 7.98
C THR A 717 -6.72 -36.93 8.89
N ARG A 718 -6.92 -36.82 10.21
CA ARG A 718 -5.84 -37.03 11.20
C ARG A 718 -5.34 -38.48 11.24
N GLN A 719 -6.26 -39.41 11.08
CA GLN A 719 -6.00 -40.85 11.14
C GLN A 719 -6.62 -41.50 9.90
N PRO A 720 -5.84 -41.66 8.81
CA PRO A 720 -6.31 -42.35 7.63
C PRO A 720 -6.74 -43.79 7.96
N GLU A 721 -7.87 -44.24 7.41
CA GLU A 721 -8.42 -45.59 7.66
C GLU A 721 -7.50 -46.71 7.15
N ASP A 722 -6.66 -46.41 6.16
CA ASP A 722 -5.70 -47.34 5.55
C ASP A 722 -4.37 -47.44 6.33
N GLY A 723 -4.23 -46.71 7.44
CA GLY A 723 -3.02 -46.69 8.28
C GLY A 723 -1.85 -45.93 7.67
N THR A 724 -2.05 -45.19 6.57
CA THR A 724 -1.02 -44.32 5.99
C THR A 724 -0.76 -43.08 6.84
N VAL A 725 0.38 -42.43 6.62
CA VAL A 725 0.70 -41.17 7.29
C VAL A 725 -0.25 -40.08 6.79
N SER A 726 -0.82 -39.29 7.71
CA SER A 726 -1.65 -38.15 7.34
C SER A 726 -0.86 -37.12 6.53
N ALA A 727 -1.48 -36.55 5.50
CA ALA A 727 -0.92 -35.42 4.77
C ALA A 727 -0.92 -34.11 5.58
N LEU A 728 -1.64 -34.08 6.71
CA LEU A 728 -1.89 -32.89 7.52
C LEU A 728 -0.93 -32.80 8.70
N ASP A 729 -0.53 -31.57 9.07
CA ASP A 729 0.35 -31.38 10.23
C ASP A 729 -0.36 -31.71 11.55
N PRO A 730 0.04 -32.72 12.33
CA PRO A 730 -0.67 -33.13 13.54
C PRO A 730 -0.60 -32.09 14.67
N GLY A 731 0.41 -31.21 14.66
CA GLY A 731 0.69 -30.25 15.72
C GLY A 731 -0.10 -28.94 15.62
N SER A 732 -0.60 -28.59 14.44
CA SER A 732 -1.37 -27.37 14.20
C SER A 732 -2.84 -27.64 13.87
N PRO A 733 -3.76 -26.69 14.12
CA PRO A 733 -5.03 -26.68 13.40
C PRO A 733 -4.76 -26.57 11.89
N VAL A 734 -5.61 -27.21 11.09
CA VAL A 734 -5.50 -27.17 9.62
C VAL A 734 -6.74 -26.50 9.07
N HIS A 735 -6.54 -25.54 8.19
CA HIS A 735 -7.62 -24.81 7.52
C HIS A 735 -7.82 -25.35 6.12
N ILE A 736 -9.08 -25.56 5.72
CA ILE A 736 -9.43 -25.95 4.35
C ILE A 736 -10.37 -24.93 3.71
N CYS A 737 -10.20 -24.69 2.42
CA CYS A 737 -11.17 -24.05 1.57
C CYS A 737 -11.43 -24.92 0.33
N THR A 738 -12.70 -25.12 0.00
CA THR A 738 -13.11 -25.76 -1.25
C THR A 738 -13.78 -24.74 -2.16
N PHE A 739 -13.41 -24.76 -3.43
CA PHE A 739 -13.93 -23.88 -4.47
C PHE A 739 -14.94 -24.69 -5.31
N SER A 740 -16.23 -24.35 -5.23
CA SER A 740 -17.28 -25.11 -5.92
C SER A 740 -18.33 -24.20 -6.56
N PRO A 741 -18.60 -24.34 -7.88
CA PRO A 741 -19.52 -23.45 -8.57
C PRO A 741 -21.01 -23.69 -8.21
N CYS A 742 -21.40 -24.93 -7.91
CA CYS A 742 -22.79 -25.31 -7.67
C CYS A 742 -23.10 -25.53 -6.17
N MET A 743 -24.30 -25.16 -5.73
CA MET A 743 -24.71 -25.32 -4.33
C MET A 743 -24.86 -26.79 -3.92
N GLU A 744 -25.20 -27.68 -4.85
CA GLU A 744 -25.28 -29.13 -4.62
C GLU A 744 -23.90 -29.72 -4.32
N GLN A 745 -22.83 -29.15 -4.92
CA GLN A 745 -21.46 -29.52 -4.61
C GLN A 745 -21.11 -29.09 -3.19
N VAL A 746 -21.43 -27.85 -2.82
CA VAL A 746 -21.27 -27.33 -1.44
C VAL A 746 -21.95 -28.26 -0.43
N GLN A 747 -23.20 -28.64 -0.68
CA GLN A 747 -23.94 -29.54 0.23
C GLN A 747 -23.23 -30.87 0.45
N LYS A 748 -22.75 -31.51 -0.63
CA LYS A 748 -21.99 -32.76 -0.54
C LYS A 748 -20.66 -32.58 0.21
N THR A 749 -19.96 -31.48 -0.05
CA THR A 749 -18.71 -31.12 0.64
C THR A 749 -18.94 -30.95 2.13
N ILE A 750 -19.97 -30.21 2.55
CA ILE A 750 -20.32 -30.02 3.96
C ILE A 750 -20.61 -31.37 4.64
N VAL A 751 -21.32 -32.28 3.97
CA VAL A 751 -21.59 -33.62 4.50
C VAL A 751 -20.30 -34.41 4.70
N ALA A 752 -19.38 -34.38 3.73
CA ALA A 752 -18.08 -35.04 3.84
C ALA A 752 -17.20 -34.43 4.94
N LEU A 753 -17.10 -33.10 5.00
CA LEU A 753 -16.38 -32.38 6.05
C LEU A 753 -16.86 -32.79 7.44
N ARG A 754 -18.19 -32.79 7.67
CA ARG A 754 -18.78 -33.22 8.96
C ARG A 754 -18.52 -34.69 9.28
N LYS A 755 -18.49 -35.56 8.28
CA LYS A 755 -18.20 -36.99 8.47
C LYS A 755 -16.74 -37.23 8.91
N HIS A 756 -15.84 -36.34 8.51
CA HIS A 756 -14.40 -36.45 8.73
C HIS A 756 -13.87 -35.41 9.74
N ASP A 757 -14.69 -35.07 10.75
CA ASP A 757 -14.35 -34.26 11.92
C ASP A 757 -13.89 -32.82 11.65
N TRP A 758 -14.17 -32.29 10.46
CA TRP A 758 -13.97 -30.88 10.18
C TRP A 758 -15.03 -30.04 10.88
N LEU A 759 -14.59 -29.01 11.59
CA LEU A 759 -15.41 -28.10 12.39
C LEU A 759 -15.48 -26.71 11.76
N ASP A 760 -16.30 -25.85 12.35
CA ASP A 760 -16.46 -24.43 11.95
C ASP A 760 -16.70 -24.24 10.45
N ILE A 761 -17.63 -25.05 9.90
CA ILE A 761 -17.90 -25.10 8.47
C ILE A 761 -18.77 -23.89 8.09
N GLU A 762 -18.24 -23.03 7.22
CA GLU A 762 -18.95 -21.85 6.71
C GLU A 762 -18.76 -21.73 5.20
N THR A 763 -19.85 -21.46 4.49
CA THR A 763 -19.82 -21.16 3.05
C THR A 763 -20.10 -19.69 2.81
N VAL A 764 -19.26 -19.05 1.99
CA VAL A 764 -19.43 -17.66 1.55
C VAL A 764 -19.22 -17.53 0.05
N GLU A 765 -19.62 -16.39 -0.51
CA GLU A 765 -19.26 -15.97 -1.86
C GLU A 765 -18.57 -14.60 -1.81
N VAL A 766 -17.66 -14.33 -2.75
CA VAL A 766 -16.96 -13.05 -2.84
C VAL A 766 -17.43 -12.32 -4.10
N GLN A 767 -18.12 -11.20 -3.89
CA GLN A 767 -18.59 -10.34 -4.97
C GLN A 767 -17.67 -9.14 -5.11
N HIS A 768 -17.09 -8.95 -6.30
CA HIS A 768 -16.24 -7.79 -6.60
C HIS A 768 -16.77 -7.04 -7.82
N LYS A 769 -16.54 -5.72 -7.85
CA LYS A 769 -16.91 -4.87 -8.98
C LYS A 769 -15.79 -3.91 -9.28
N ARG A 770 -15.34 -3.87 -10.54
CA ARG A 770 -14.46 -2.80 -10.98
C ARG A 770 -15.28 -1.55 -11.31
N ILE A 771 -14.83 -0.41 -10.79
CA ILE A 771 -15.47 0.88 -11.04
C ILE A 771 -14.64 1.64 -12.07
N GLU A 772 -15.25 1.95 -13.21
CA GLU A 772 -14.71 2.87 -14.20
C GLU A 772 -15.20 4.29 -13.92
N VAL A 773 -14.26 5.20 -13.73
CA VAL A 773 -14.56 6.63 -13.67
C VAL A 773 -14.59 7.19 -15.09
N ARG A 774 -15.73 7.76 -15.48
CA ARG A 774 -15.97 8.35 -16.80
C ARG A 774 -16.49 9.77 -16.66
N ARG A 775 -16.49 10.52 -17.76
CA ARG A 775 -17.11 11.84 -17.86
C ARG A 775 -18.33 11.74 -18.76
N ASP A 776 -19.48 12.16 -18.25
CA ASP A 776 -20.73 12.24 -18.99
C ASP A 776 -20.91 13.66 -19.53
N TYR A 777 -21.14 13.78 -20.83
CA TYR A 777 -21.34 15.07 -21.48
C TYR A 777 -22.82 15.15 -21.85
N THR A 778 -23.56 15.96 -21.09
CA THR A 778 -25.01 16.16 -21.24
C THR A 778 -25.29 17.63 -21.55
N GLY A 779 -26.30 17.90 -22.37
CA GLY A 779 -26.70 19.26 -22.76
C GLY A 779 -26.67 19.49 -24.27
N LEU A 780 -27.51 20.42 -24.74
CA LEU A 780 -27.65 20.77 -26.17
C LEU A 780 -26.33 21.19 -26.83
N GLN A 781 -25.42 21.81 -26.07
CA GLN A 781 -24.14 22.26 -26.60
C GLN A 781 -23.27 21.11 -27.13
N TYR A 782 -23.46 19.89 -26.62
CA TYR A 782 -22.71 18.70 -27.04
C TYR A 782 -23.45 17.86 -28.09
N GLU A 783 -24.64 18.30 -28.54
CA GLU A 783 -25.44 17.58 -29.54
C GLU A 783 -24.69 17.45 -30.88
N GLY A 784 -24.53 16.21 -31.34
CA GLY A 784 -23.81 15.83 -32.56
C GLY A 784 -22.37 15.35 -32.34
N MET A 785 -21.85 15.37 -31.11
CA MET A 785 -20.52 14.82 -30.77
C MET A 785 -20.57 13.30 -30.55
N ARG A 786 -19.49 12.59 -30.92
CA ARG A 786 -19.41 11.12 -30.81
C ARG A 786 -19.35 10.69 -29.35
N GLY A 787 -20.28 9.83 -28.92
CA GLY A 787 -20.31 9.26 -27.57
C GLY A 787 -21.03 10.11 -26.51
N VAL A 788 -21.79 11.13 -26.95
CA VAL A 788 -22.52 12.08 -26.09
C VAL A 788 -24.02 11.83 -26.17
N ASN A 789 -24.72 11.93 -25.03
CA ASN A 789 -26.17 11.98 -24.99
C ASN A 789 -26.66 13.43 -25.18
N GLY A 790 -27.22 13.74 -26.35
CA GLY A 790 -27.77 15.07 -26.68
C GLY A 790 -29.10 15.41 -25.98
N VAL A 791 -29.31 14.90 -24.77
CA VAL A 791 -30.48 15.20 -23.94
C VAL A 791 -30.22 16.53 -23.21
N ALA A 792 -31.28 17.30 -22.98
CA ALA A 792 -31.21 18.56 -22.23
C ALA A 792 -30.64 18.30 -20.82
N ALA A 793 -29.69 19.13 -20.39
CA ALA A 793 -29.04 18.97 -19.09
C ALA A 793 -29.93 19.42 -17.92
N ASP A 794 -30.78 20.43 -18.16
CA ASP A 794 -31.70 21.00 -17.19
C ASP A 794 -32.98 21.50 -17.87
N VAL A 795 -33.88 22.09 -17.07
CA VAL A 795 -35.18 22.60 -17.54
C VAL A 795 -35.00 23.79 -18.48
N GLU A 796 -34.00 24.66 -18.28
CA GLU A 796 -33.79 25.83 -19.14
C GLU A 796 -33.26 25.39 -20.51
N ASP A 797 -32.33 24.45 -20.54
CA ASP A 797 -31.82 23.82 -21.76
C ASP A 797 -32.96 23.11 -22.53
N ALA A 798 -33.88 22.46 -21.81
CA ALA A 798 -35.08 21.87 -22.41
C ALA A 798 -36.03 22.93 -23.01
N LEU A 799 -36.22 24.06 -22.32
CA LEU A 799 -37.04 25.19 -22.81
C LEU A 799 -36.41 25.85 -24.04
N VAL A 800 -35.09 25.97 -24.08
CA VAL A 800 -34.36 26.46 -25.26
C VAL A 800 -34.58 25.52 -26.46
N ARG A 801 -34.50 24.20 -26.26
CA ARG A 801 -34.80 23.21 -27.31
C ARG A 801 -36.25 23.37 -27.82
N LEU A 802 -37.21 23.51 -26.90
CA LEU A 802 -38.63 23.71 -27.22
C LEU A 802 -38.86 24.97 -28.05
N ARG A 803 -38.28 26.11 -27.65
CA ARG A 803 -38.38 27.38 -28.41
C ARG A 803 -37.79 27.26 -29.82
N MET A 804 -36.67 26.53 -29.98
CA MET A 804 -36.08 26.28 -31.30
C MET A 804 -37.00 25.42 -32.19
N VAL A 805 -37.64 24.40 -31.61
CA VAL A 805 -38.60 23.54 -32.33
C VAL A 805 -39.86 24.32 -32.72
N GLU A 806 -40.41 25.14 -31.83
CA GLU A 806 -41.56 26.01 -32.12
C GLU A 806 -41.26 27.04 -33.20
N LYS A 807 -40.08 27.66 -33.16
CA LYS A 807 -39.63 28.59 -34.20
C LYS A 807 -39.53 27.89 -35.55
N ARG A 808 -38.92 26.70 -35.58
CA ARG A 808 -38.84 25.87 -36.80
C ARG A 808 -40.22 25.48 -37.32
N ALA A 809 -41.17 25.17 -36.44
CA ALA A 809 -42.55 24.89 -36.83
C ALA A 809 -43.22 26.12 -37.43
N LYS A 810 -43.04 27.31 -36.83
CA LYS A 810 -43.57 28.58 -37.37
C LYS A 810 -42.98 28.93 -38.73
N ASP A 811 -41.66 28.83 -38.88
CA ASP A 811 -40.95 29.11 -40.14
C ASP A 811 -41.38 28.15 -41.28
N PHE A 812 -41.70 26.90 -40.93
CA PHE A 812 -42.26 25.93 -41.87
C PHE A 812 -43.70 26.26 -42.30
N HIS A 813 -44.53 26.78 -41.37
CA HIS A 813 -45.92 27.15 -41.65
C HIS A 813 -46.07 28.50 -42.35
N SER A 814 -45.12 29.43 -42.21
CA SER A 814 -45.15 30.75 -42.85
C SER A 814 -44.74 30.75 -44.32
N GLY A 815 -44.34 29.60 -44.89
CA GLY A 815 -43.98 29.45 -46.31
C GLY A 815 -42.72 30.20 -46.73
N SER A 816 -42.05 30.86 -45.79
CA SER A 816 -40.76 31.52 -45.94
C SER A 816 -39.65 30.47 -45.88
N VAL A 817 -39.51 29.70 -46.95
CA VAL A 817 -38.26 28.97 -47.21
C VAL A 817 -37.31 29.95 -47.88
N GLU A 818 -36.87 30.97 -47.15
CA GLU A 818 -35.52 31.48 -47.43
C GLU A 818 -34.58 30.30 -47.15
N GLU A 819 -33.56 30.10 -47.98
CA GLU A 819 -32.40 29.28 -47.66
C GLU A 819 -31.64 29.90 -46.46
N GLY A 820 -32.33 30.09 -45.35
CA GLY A 820 -31.79 30.64 -44.12
C GLY A 820 -30.88 29.61 -43.54
N THR A 821 -29.58 29.69 -43.87
CA THR A 821 -28.46 29.23 -43.01
C THR A 821 -28.71 27.87 -42.35
N SER A 822 -29.39 26.99 -43.09
CA SER A 822 -30.19 25.90 -42.54
C SER A 822 -29.32 24.67 -42.47
N LEU A 823 -28.86 24.35 -41.27
CA LEU A 823 -28.11 23.14 -40.91
C LEU A 823 -26.78 22.90 -41.63
N LYS A 824 -26.56 23.33 -42.88
CA LYS A 824 -25.28 23.27 -43.61
C LYS A 824 -24.29 24.29 -43.06
N ALA A 825 -24.71 25.53 -42.78
CA ALA A 825 -23.83 26.55 -42.19
C ALA A 825 -23.50 26.24 -40.73
N MET A 826 -24.48 25.78 -39.93
CA MET A 826 -24.22 25.29 -38.57
C MET A 826 -23.47 23.96 -38.54
N ARG A 827 -23.67 23.05 -39.52
CA ARG A 827 -22.81 21.85 -39.69
C ARG A 827 -21.41 22.22 -40.15
N GLN A 828 -21.23 23.25 -40.99
CA GLN A 828 -19.92 23.72 -41.44
C GLN A 828 -19.17 24.45 -40.33
N GLN A 829 -19.84 25.25 -39.51
CA GLN A 829 -19.25 25.86 -38.30
C GLN A 829 -18.99 24.81 -37.20
N LYS A 830 -19.87 23.82 -36.99
CA LYS A 830 -19.60 22.68 -36.09
C LYS A 830 -18.57 21.68 -36.67
N GLN A 831 -18.32 21.66 -37.99
CA GLN A 831 -17.25 20.88 -38.63
C GLN A 831 -15.88 21.56 -38.53
N GLN A 832 -15.82 22.86 -38.21
CA GLN A 832 -14.56 23.58 -37.94
C GLN A 832 -14.04 23.37 -36.51
N GLN A 833 -14.87 22.92 -35.57
CA GLN A 833 -14.40 22.32 -34.33
C GLN A 833 -14.21 20.82 -34.59
N ASP A 834 -12.96 20.36 -34.45
CA ASP A 834 -12.57 18.97 -34.64
C ASP A 834 -13.58 18.02 -33.93
N PRO A 835 -14.46 17.30 -34.66
CA PRO A 835 -15.58 16.55 -34.07
C PRO A 835 -15.14 15.33 -33.25
N THR A 836 -13.82 15.16 -33.07
CA THR A 836 -13.18 13.98 -32.49
C THR A 836 -12.67 14.16 -31.07
N ARG A 837 -12.64 15.37 -30.48
CA ARG A 837 -12.03 15.56 -29.16
C ARG A 837 -12.92 16.32 -28.19
N LEU A 838 -13.76 15.57 -27.47
CA LEU A 838 -14.39 16.04 -26.25
C LEU A 838 -13.32 16.62 -25.32
N ASP A 839 -13.57 17.79 -24.72
CA ASP A 839 -12.65 18.37 -23.73
C ASP A 839 -12.43 17.36 -22.60
N PRO A 840 -11.21 16.82 -22.39
CA PRO A 840 -10.92 15.82 -21.37
C PRO A 840 -11.25 16.27 -19.94
N ARG A 841 -11.44 17.57 -19.72
CA ARG A 841 -11.78 18.19 -18.44
C ARG A 841 -13.28 18.50 -18.28
N GLY A 842 -14.03 18.52 -19.39
CA GLY A 842 -15.45 18.81 -19.40
C GLY A 842 -16.30 17.63 -18.92
N GLY A 843 -17.63 17.79 -18.97
CA GLY A 843 -18.57 16.75 -18.56
C GLY A 843 -18.62 16.50 -17.05
N LYS A 844 -19.71 15.88 -16.59
CA LYS A 844 -19.91 15.48 -15.20
C LYS A 844 -19.14 14.19 -14.93
N LEU A 845 -18.36 14.16 -13.85
CA LEU A 845 -17.74 12.92 -13.38
C LEU A 845 -18.84 11.94 -12.95
N ILE A 846 -18.83 10.76 -13.55
CA ILE A 846 -19.71 9.65 -13.22
C ILE A 846 -18.86 8.40 -13.02
N HIS A 847 -19.40 7.45 -12.28
CA HIS A 847 -18.84 6.12 -12.21
C HIS A 847 -19.79 5.13 -12.89
N ARG A 848 -19.23 4.15 -13.60
CA ARG A 848 -19.95 2.99 -14.09
C ARG A 848 -19.21 1.74 -13.65
N THR A 849 -19.95 0.69 -13.34
CA THR A 849 -19.36 -0.64 -13.21
C THR A 849 -18.85 -1.10 -14.57
N GLU A 850 -17.91 -2.04 -14.58
CA GLU A 850 -17.53 -2.76 -15.78
C GLU A 850 -18.75 -3.35 -16.51
N ALA A 851 -18.65 -3.45 -17.84
CA ALA A 851 -19.78 -3.85 -18.68
C ALA A 851 -20.19 -5.31 -18.43
N GLU A 852 -19.23 -6.16 -18.10
CA GLU A 852 -19.42 -7.58 -17.80
C GLU A 852 -18.98 -7.83 -16.36
N LEU A 853 -19.95 -8.00 -15.47
CA LEU A 853 -19.70 -8.32 -14.07
C LEU A 853 -19.52 -9.83 -13.93
N LYS A 854 -18.49 -10.23 -13.20
CA LYS A 854 -18.37 -11.61 -12.70
C LYS A 854 -19.33 -11.78 -11.52
N THR A 855 -20.60 -11.97 -11.81
CA THR A 855 -21.66 -12.06 -10.79
C THR A 855 -21.58 -13.33 -9.95
N HIS A 856 -20.84 -14.33 -10.40
CA HIS A 856 -20.56 -15.54 -9.63
C HIS A 856 -19.27 -16.17 -10.15
N THR A 857 -18.33 -16.48 -9.26
CA THR A 857 -17.14 -17.28 -9.58
C THR A 857 -17.32 -18.68 -9.01
N SER A 858 -17.38 -18.82 -7.69
CA SER A 858 -17.78 -20.03 -6.97
C SER A 858 -18.13 -19.74 -5.53
N TYR A 859 -18.77 -20.71 -4.88
CA TYR A 859 -18.93 -20.74 -3.43
C TYR A 859 -17.63 -21.24 -2.79
N LEU A 860 -17.22 -20.55 -1.72
CA LEU A 860 -16.04 -20.86 -0.93
C LEU A 860 -16.49 -21.48 0.38
N THR A 861 -16.26 -22.78 0.55
CA THR A 861 -16.61 -23.48 1.80
C THR A 861 -15.35 -23.71 2.62
N PHE A 862 -15.30 -23.06 3.78
CA PHE A 862 -14.21 -23.12 4.74
C PHE A 862 -14.54 -24.12 5.85
N ALA A 863 -13.50 -24.75 6.40
CA ALA A 863 -13.59 -25.50 7.63
C ALA A 863 -12.24 -25.57 8.34
N VAL A 864 -12.26 -25.98 9.60
CA VAL A 864 -11.05 -26.15 10.42
C VAL A 864 -11.01 -27.54 11.00
N LEU A 865 -9.90 -28.25 10.80
CA LEU A 865 -9.60 -29.51 11.47
C LEU A 865 -8.72 -29.21 12.70
N PRO A 866 -9.21 -29.43 13.93
CA PRO A 866 -8.42 -29.22 15.14
C PRO A 866 -7.10 -30.02 15.11
N ARG A 867 -6.09 -29.56 15.84
CA ARG A 867 -4.84 -30.33 16.04
C ARG A 867 -5.16 -31.72 16.59
N ALA A 868 -4.28 -32.70 16.39
CA ALA A 868 -4.43 -34.00 17.04
C ALA A 868 -4.30 -33.84 18.56
N TRP A 869 -5.20 -34.44 19.33
CA TRP A 869 -5.12 -34.44 20.79
C TRP A 869 -4.57 -35.80 21.25
N SER A 870 -3.61 -35.76 22.18
CA SER A 870 -3.22 -36.96 22.92
C SER A 870 -4.21 -37.22 24.07
N GLU A 871 -4.26 -38.45 24.58
CA GLU A 871 -5.05 -38.78 25.79
C GLU A 871 -4.69 -37.85 26.97
N GLY A 872 -3.43 -37.42 27.06
CA GLY A 872 -2.97 -36.45 28.05
C GLY A 872 -3.56 -35.04 27.83
N ASP A 873 -3.72 -34.61 26.58
CA ASP A 873 -4.34 -33.32 26.24
C ASP A 873 -5.83 -33.31 26.55
N GLU A 874 -6.52 -34.41 26.21
CA GLU A 874 -7.93 -34.62 26.55
C GLU A 874 -8.15 -34.59 28.07
N ALA A 875 -7.34 -35.33 28.83
CA ALA A 875 -7.43 -35.36 30.29
C ALA A 875 -7.17 -33.97 30.92
N ALA A 876 -6.17 -33.23 30.42
CA ALA A 876 -5.84 -31.89 30.90
C ALA A 876 -6.98 -30.89 30.63
N MET A 877 -7.59 -30.96 29.46
CA MET A 877 -8.70 -30.08 29.08
C MET A 877 -10.01 -30.47 29.76
N GLN A 878 -10.29 -31.76 29.94
CA GLN A 878 -11.41 -32.26 30.74
C GLN A 878 -11.31 -31.76 32.19
N ALA A 879 -10.13 -31.85 32.81
CA ALA A 879 -9.89 -31.34 34.16
C ALA A 879 -10.08 -29.81 34.26
N LYS A 880 -9.73 -29.08 33.21
CA LYS A 880 -9.87 -27.64 33.14
C LYS A 880 -11.32 -27.17 32.95
N TRP A 881 -12.08 -27.81 32.07
CA TRP A 881 -13.43 -27.36 31.69
C TRP A 881 -14.58 -28.08 32.43
N SER A 882 -14.30 -29.17 33.13
CA SER A 882 -15.28 -29.91 33.95
C SER A 882 -15.97 -29.08 35.04
N LYS A 883 -15.39 -27.94 35.46
CA LYS A 883 -16.01 -27.04 36.44
C LYS A 883 -17.09 -26.13 35.84
N HIS A 884 -17.18 -25.97 34.52
CA HIS A 884 -18.05 -24.97 33.87
C HIS A 884 -19.05 -25.57 32.87
N VAL A 885 -18.99 -26.89 32.64
CA VAL A 885 -19.96 -27.59 31.80
C VAL A 885 -20.56 -28.73 32.60
N ASN A 886 -21.82 -28.56 33.01
CA ASN A 886 -22.63 -29.66 33.51
C ASN A 886 -23.14 -30.41 32.28
N VAL A 887 -22.42 -31.44 31.83
CA VAL A 887 -22.94 -32.35 30.81
C VAL A 887 -24.03 -33.18 31.48
N SER A 888 -25.27 -32.68 31.47
CA SER A 888 -26.42 -33.52 31.83
C SER A 888 -26.65 -34.51 30.69
N SER A 889 -26.07 -35.71 30.81
CA SER A 889 -26.39 -36.83 29.91
C SER A 889 -27.84 -37.32 30.04
N ASN A 890 -28.64 -36.72 30.93
CA ASN A 890 -30.06 -36.98 31.10
C ASN A 890 -30.86 -35.67 31.15
N VAL A 891 -31.06 -35.02 30.00
CA VAL A 891 -32.15 -34.05 29.86
C VAL A 891 -33.47 -34.83 29.79
N PRO A 892 -34.49 -34.53 30.64
CA PRO A 892 -35.78 -35.19 30.56
C PRO A 892 -36.39 -34.97 29.18
N LYS A 893 -36.64 -36.06 28.44
CA LYS A 893 -37.31 -35.99 27.13
C LYS A 893 -38.64 -35.25 27.28
N SER A 894 -38.90 -34.27 26.41
CA SER A 894 -40.19 -33.56 26.44
C SER A 894 -41.34 -34.55 26.20
N GLN A 895 -42.54 -34.28 26.76
CA GLN A 895 -43.72 -35.10 26.50
C GLN A 895 -44.00 -35.30 25.00
N ARG A 896 -43.60 -34.34 24.16
CA ARG A 896 -43.76 -34.42 22.70
C ARG A 896 -42.79 -35.42 22.07
N GLN A 897 -41.55 -35.52 22.57
CA GLN A 897 -40.57 -36.53 22.17
C GLN A 897 -40.96 -37.93 22.66
N LEU A 898 -41.44 -38.05 23.91
CA LEU A 898 -41.95 -39.31 24.44
C LEU A 898 -43.19 -39.80 23.67
N LYS A 899 -44.10 -38.90 23.28
CA LYS A 899 -45.23 -39.24 22.40
C LYS A 899 -44.75 -39.67 21.00
N LYS A 900 -43.72 -39.03 20.45
CA LYS A 900 -43.18 -39.37 19.12
C LYS A 900 -42.50 -40.75 19.13
N GLU A 901 -41.74 -41.05 20.19
CA GLU A 901 -41.13 -42.37 20.41
C GLU A 901 -42.16 -43.44 20.75
N ALA A 902 -43.18 -43.14 21.55
CA ALA A 902 -44.28 -44.05 21.83
C ALA A 902 -45.04 -44.40 20.53
N LYS A 903 -45.29 -43.41 19.66
CA LYS A 903 -45.92 -43.59 18.34
C LYS A 903 -45.02 -44.37 17.38
N GLN A 904 -43.70 -44.19 17.46
CA GLN A 904 -42.73 -45.00 16.69
C GLN A 904 -42.61 -46.43 17.23
N ARG A 905 -42.71 -46.65 18.54
CA ARG A 905 -42.74 -48.00 19.15
C ARG A 905 -44.04 -48.74 18.84
N THR A 906 -45.18 -48.06 18.81
CA THR A 906 -46.45 -48.68 18.33
C THR A 906 -46.39 -48.97 16.83
N LYS A 907 -45.75 -48.11 16.01
CA LYS A 907 -45.49 -48.41 14.59
C LYS A 907 -44.51 -49.57 14.42
N GLY A 908 -43.49 -49.69 15.27
CA GLY A 908 -42.54 -50.81 15.24
C GLY A 908 -43.16 -52.15 15.68
N GLN A 909 -44.04 -52.14 16.70
CA GLN A 909 -44.74 -53.36 17.14
C GLN A 909 -45.88 -53.78 16.21
N ASN A 910 -46.54 -52.83 15.54
CA ASN A 910 -47.52 -53.14 14.49
C ASN A 910 -46.85 -53.51 13.15
N GLY A 911 -45.63 -53.03 12.88
CA GLY A 911 -44.84 -53.40 11.71
C GLY A 911 -44.23 -54.81 11.79
N VAL A 912 -44.00 -55.32 13.00
CA VAL A 912 -43.51 -56.71 13.22
C VAL A 912 -44.64 -57.74 13.24
N LYS A 913 -45.91 -57.33 13.37
CA LYS A 913 -47.08 -58.22 13.26
C LYS A 913 -47.70 -58.32 11.86
N HIS A 914 -47.36 -57.43 10.93
CA HIS A 914 -47.88 -57.47 9.55
C HIS A 914 -46.85 -57.86 8.48
N ALA A 915 -45.60 -58.17 8.85
CA ALA A 915 -44.58 -58.70 7.93
C ALA A 915 -44.59 -60.25 7.84
N ALA A 916 -45.60 -60.89 8.41
CA ALA A 916 -45.85 -62.33 8.32
C ALA A 916 -47.27 -62.60 7.82
N GLU A 917 -47.62 -62.04 6.67
CA GLU A 917 -48.68 -62.54 5.78
C GLU A 917 -48.62 -61.71 4.48
N GLY A 918 -47.97 -62.28 3.47
CA GLY A 918 -48.00 -61.74 2.12
C GLY A 918 -49.34 -62.01 1.44
N GLY A 919 -49.77 -61.11 0.56
CA GLY A 919 -50.87 -61.40 -0.35
C GLY A 919 -51.56 -60.18 -0.92
N ASP A 920 -51.20 -59.86 -2.16
CA ASP A 920 -52.08 -59.43 -3.25
C ASP A 920 -52.72 -58.02 -3.28
N LYS A 921 -52.56 -57.42 -4.48
CA LYS A 921 -53.47 -56.51 -5.20
C LYS A 921 -53.61 -55.06 -4.71
N VAL A 922 -53.90 -54.05 -5.52
CA VAL A 922 -53.91 -53.69 -6.95
C VAL A 922 -54.41 -52.24 -6.92
N GLU A 923 -53.86 -51.32 -7.74
CA GLU A 923 -54.48 -50.02 -8.14
C GLU A 923 -54.82 -49.03 -6.99
N SER A 924 -54.98 -47.72 -7.15
CA SER A 924 -54.88 -46.74 -8.22
C SER A 924 -55.01 -45.37 -7.52
N MET A 925 -54.37 -44.36 -8.11
CA MET A 925 -54.91 -43.01 -8.30
C MET A 925 -55.20 -42.07 -7.10
N THR A 926 -54.61 -40.88 -7.30
CA THR A 926 -55.19 -39.53 -7.21
C THR A 926 -55.34 -38.84 -5.85
N GLU A 927 -54.75 -37.63 -5.85
CA GLU A 927 -55.29 -36.36 -5.35
C GLU A 927 -55.62 -36.31 -3.85
N GLY A 928 -55.18 -35.33 -3.07
CA GLY A 928 -54.83 -33.95 -3.37
C GLY A 928 -55.25 -33.13 -2.15
N ALA A 929 -54.69 -31.92 -2.07
CA ALA A 929 -55.11 -30.80 -1.22
C ALA A 929 -54.78 -30.84 0.29
N ALA A 930 -53.86 -29.92 0.63
CA ALA A 930 -54.02 -28.85 1.61
C ALA A 930 -54.29 -29.21 3.08
N GLU A 931 -53.25 -29.06 3.92
CA GLU A 931 -52.97 -27.83 4.67
C GLU A 931 -51.50 -27.75 5.10
#